data_AF-A0A8H5DV33-F1
#
_entry.id   AF-A0A8H5DV33-F1
#
_cell.length_a   1.000
_cell.length_b   1.000
_cell.length_c   1.000
_cell.angle_alpha   90.00
_cell.angle_beta   90.00
_cell.angle_gamma   90.00
#
_symmetry.space_group_name_H-M   'P 1'
#
loop_
_entity.id
_entity.type
_entity.pdbx_description
1 polymer ?
#
loop_
_entity_poly.entity_id
_entity_poly.type
_entity_poly.pdbx_seq_one_letter_code
_entity_poly.pdbx_strand_id
1 'polypeptide(L)'
;MSPTLSDVPELTAIERVGPRGYLRYVFPMRLEDDSNPHKVMQILKGGYKAACQKIGSMASEAVPDLEATQANVLKLQRLPDDLIGDMALKDLRDPEKYEWNYEELRAKHFPISAFDADVLMPGPLWPQPGKPVHVSLAQANLIRGGVIIGWCIFHMVGDATTYLTWTKVWAEECRRIQGLEIPTPVVIDDAMLADRARVTRPSGRNKGRPENHPEYTILPFTPTGASPAMLSTTFRGQVFYFSPSALAFLKAEASPDRATRPTDQQWISTNDAFSALMWRTAVAVQAPITSLEDGENPHSVFNIAVDGRKRTDPPVHPQTLGCFLQYISVSAPIREILTALSLADLAVLIRKEVNLRLDNQFTDDVVTLVDQLEDVTRLVPTAFLDVLGRSSVQTSWAEFDLATVEWGPLLGDRIEAIRCPNTGILPGCHVVLPTLPDGGVEVVFGTEGRLLQKVLEDPLWMRKTSSELINTRIWGKSGASYYPLYQFYPDTNTHLPLLNHPYLIFQYLSRSNLTIMALTELLISPWAPLALAVALVAWYILPWISNSNLRGIPAPFPAQFTNLWLLSTCRRGKRYEIVDQVHKKLGVLVRIAPNHVSVADADAINTIYGHGNGFLKADFYDTFVSIRRGLFNTRDRAEHSRKRKIVSHTFAPKSVLEFEPYIRQNLDIFISQWDRIASNKDADGYGSVDCLNWFNFLAFDIIADLAFGKPFGMLSTGADIAEVKASPTSPTIYAPAVEIMNRRGEVSATLGCLPQLKPYAKYLPDPFFSQGLQAVENLAGIAIARVSERLERGGDSTRKDLLARLMQGRDEKGEPLGRDELTAEALTQLIAGSDTTSNSSCALLYHIVRTPGVMQKLYEEICAVVPEDVAIPDYESVKHLPYLGHCINETLRIHSPSGIGLPREIPPNHKGVTLHGRYFGPGTVLSVPTYTIHHSTEIWGPDAEEFKPERWENLTDKQKNAFIPFSYGPRSCVGRNLAEMQMRLIAATWIKRYDVRLRQDIMETREGFLRKPMGLDVGLARR
;
A
#
# COMPACT_ATOMS: atom_id res chain seq x y z
N MET A 1 -9.40 -36.05 -34.10
CA MET A 1 -8.14 -35.56 -34.71
C MET A 1 -7.10 -35.53 -33.61
N SER A 2 -5.88 -36.04 -33.84
CA SER A 2 -4.80 -35.87 -32.87
C SER A 2 -4.49 -34.38 -32.70
N PRO A 3 -4.35 -33.86 -31.46
CA PRO A 3 -4.06 -32.45 -31.25
C PRO A 3 -2.70 -32.11 -31.85
N THR A 4 -2.67 -31.05 -32.66
CA THR A 4 -1.42 -30.51 -33.20
C THR A 4 -0.78 -29.56 -32.20
N LEU A 5 0.53 -29.35 -32.32
CA LEU A 5 1.25 -28.39 -31.47
C LEU A 5 0.66 -26.97 -31.56
N SER A 6 0.10 -26.62 -32.72
CA SER A 6 -0.48 -25.31 -32.98
C SER A 6 -1.90 -25.13 -32.42
N ASP A 7 -2.51 -26.21 -31.94
CA ASP A 7 -3.84 -26.17 -31.34
C ASP A 7 -3.78 -25.53 -29.95
N VAL A 8 -4.84 -24.82 -29.57
CA VAL A 8 -4.99 -24.27 -28.22
C VAL A 8 -5.56 -25.35 -27.32
N PRO A 9 -4.84 -25.79 -26.28
CA PRO A 9 -5.30 -26.91 -25.44
C PRO A 9 -6.33 -26.46 -24.41
N GLU A 10 -7.25 -27.37 -24.05
CA GLU A 10 -8.13 -27.21 -22.88
C GLU A 10 -7.33 -27.33 -21.59
N LEU A 11 -7.60 -26.47 -20.60
CA LEU A 11 -6.94 -26.54 -19.29
C LEU A 11 -7.20 -27.87 -18.57
N THR A 12 -6.13 -28.48 -18.03
CA THR A 12 -6.25 -29.62 -17.12
C THR A 12 -6.89 -29.20 -15.79
N ALA A 13 -7.38 -30.15 -14.98
CA ALA A 13 -7.96 -29.80 -13.68
C ALA A 13 -6.93 -29.07 -12.79
N ILE A 14 -5.67 -29.52 -12.79
CA ILE A 14 -4.58 -28.92 -12.00
C ILE A 14 -4.30 -27.49 -12.46
N GLU A 15 -4.36 -27.21 -13.76
CA GLU A 15 -4.16 -25.86 -14.31
C GLU A 15 -5.27 -24.91 -13.86
N ARG A 16 -6.53 -25.36 -13.70
CA ARG A 16 -7.65 -24.49 -13.28
C ARG A 16 -7.43 -23.85 -11.89
N VAL A 17 -6.74 -24.57 -11.01
CA VAL A 17 -6.36 -24.14 -9.65
C VAL A 17 -4.91 -23.61 -9.58
N GLY A 18 -4.22 -23.54 -10.72
CA GLY A 18 -2.82 -23.13 -10.80
C GLY A 18 -2.60 -21.64 -10.46
N PRO A 19 -1.35 -21.24 -10.16
CA PRO A 19 -1.04 -19.85 -9.81
C PRO A 19 -1.38 -18.89 -10.95
N ARG A 20 -2.21 -17.87 -10.65
CA ARG A 20 -2.65 -16.85 -11.63
C ARG A 20 -1.70 -15.66 -11.72
N GLY A 21 -0.41 -15.87 -11.46
CA GLY A 21 0.66 -14.88 -11.60
C GLY A 21 1.55 -15.19 -12.80
N TYR A 22 2.33 -14.21 -13.22
CA TYR A 22 3.40 -14.39 -14.19
C TYR A 22 4.68 -14.87 -13.49
N LEU A 23 5.28 -15.92 -14.02
CA LEU A 23 6.70 -16.16 -13.83
C LEU A 23 7.49 -15.12 -14.63
N ARG A 24 8.40 -14.41 -13.97
CA ARG A 24 9.21 -13.36 -14.58
C ARG A 24 10.68 -13.74 -14.51
N TYR A 25 11.28 -14.01 -15.67
CA TYR A 25 12.69 -14.34 -15.78
C TYR A 25 13.39 -13.46 -16.80
N VAL A 26 14.67 -13.22 -16.55
CA VAL A 26 15.56 -12.53 -17.47
C VAL A 26 16.68 -13.46 -17.92
N PHE A 27 17.00 -13.37 -19.21
CA PHE A 27 18.01 -14.19 -19.89
C PHE A 27 19.05 -13.26 -20.55
N PRO A 28 20.16 -12.94 -19.87
CA PRO A 28 21.26 -12.19 -20.46
C PRO A 28 22.04 -13.04 -21.48
N MET A 29 22.35 -12.43 -22.63
CA MET A 29 23.13 -13.01 -23.72
C MET A 29 24.18 -12.02 -24.21
N ARG A 30 25.39 -12.50 -24.45
CA ARG A 30 26.51 -11.69 -24.93
C ARG A 30 26.33 -11.39 -26.42
N LEU A 31 26.64 -10.18 -26.83
CA LEU A 31 26.72 -9.79 -28.24
C LEU A 31 28.15 -9.35 -28.55
N GLU A 32 28.63 -9.61 -29.76
CA GLU A 32 29.92 -9.09 -30.24
C GLU A 32 29.84 -7.57 -30.46
N ASP A 33 30.96 -6.86 -30.32
CA ASP A 33 30.98 -5.38 -30.32
C ASP A 33 30.51 -4.73 -31.64
N ASP A 34 30.56 -5.46 -32.76
CA ASP A 34 30.10 -5.05 -34.09
C ASP A 34 28.71 -5.62 -34.47
N SER A 35 28.04 -6.29 -33.53
CA SER A 35 26.72 -6.90 -33.74
C SER A 35 25.69 -5.87 -34.21
N ASN A 36 25.06 -6.11 -35.37
CA ASN A 36 23.99 -5.24 -35.87
C ASN A 36 22.71 -5.42 -35.01
N PRO A 37 22.26 -4.39 -34.28
CA PRO A 37 21.10 -4.50 -33.38
C PRO A 37 19.80 -4.86 -34.11
N HIS A 38 19.64 -4.40 -35.36
CA HIS A 38 18.47 -4.75 -36.18
C HIS A 38 18.47 -6.24 -36.52
N LYS A 39 19.64 -6.84 -36.75
CA LYS A 39 19.76 -8.26 -37.06
C LYS A 39 19.46 -9.12 -35.84
N VAL A 40 20.01 -8.75 -34.68
CA VAL A 40 19.70 -9.39 -33.38
C VAL A 40 18.20 -9.38 -33.11
N MET A 41 17.55 -8.23 -33.31
CA MET A 41 16.10 -8.12 -33.13
C MET A 41 15.31 -8.96 -34.15
N GLN A 42 15.73 -8.97 -35.42
CA GLN A 42 15.08 -9.78 -36.45
C GLN A 42 15.09 -11.26 -36.06
N ILE A 43 16.21 -11.75 -35.54
CA ILE A 43 16.38 -13.13 -35.08
C ILE A 43 15.47 -13.41 -33.88
N LEU A 44 15.55 -12.60 -32.82
CA LEU A 44 14.78 -12.84 -31.60
C LEU A 44 13.26 -12.73 -31.85
N LYS A 45 12.80 -11.66 -32.52
CA LYS A 45 11.38 -11.44 -32.81
C LYS A 45 10.84 -12.47 -33.78
N GLY A 46 11.59 -12.76 -34.85
CA GLY A 46 11.19 -13.77 -35.82
C GLY A 46 11.11 -15.16 -35.19
N GLY A 47 12.09 -15.51 -34.36
CA GLY A 47 12.13 -16.80 -33.68
C GLY A 47 11.00 -16.94 -32.67
N TYR A 48 10.70 -15.86 -31.92
CA TYR A 48 9.61 -15.84 -30.96
C TYR A 48 8.27 -16.02 -31.65
N LYS A 49 8.05 -15.28 -32.74
CA LYS A 49 6.84 -15.40 -33.56
C LYS A 49 6.68 -16.80 -34.13
N ALA A 50 7.73 -17.40 -34.69
CA ALA A 50 7.70 -18.76 -35.22
C ALA A 50 7.40 -19.78 -34.11
N ALA A 51 7.98 -19.62 -32.92
CA ALA A 51 7.68 -20.47 -31.76
C ALA A 51 6.22 -20.34 -31.31
N CYS A 52 5.67 -19.13 -31.22
CA CYS A 52 4.26 -18.90 -30.91
C CYS A 52 3.34 -19.52 -31.98
N GLN A 53 3.69 -19.44 -33.27
CA GLN A 53 2.90 -20.06 -34.35
C GLN A 53 2.91 -21.59 -34.25
N LYS A 54 4.03 -22.18 -33.83
CA LYS A 54 4.15 -23.61 -33.63
C LYS A 54 3.42 -24.08 -32.39
N ILE A 55 3.50 -23.34 -31.27
CA ILE A 55 2.98 -23.72 -29.96
C ILE A 55 1.73 -22.90 -29.64
N GLY A 56 0.56 -23.50 -29.83
CA GLY A 56 -0.74 -22.83 -29.70
C GLY A 56 -0.96 -22.18 -28.34
N SER A 57 -0.51 -22.82 -27.25
CA SER A 57 -0.59 -22.25 -25.90
C SER A 57 0.27 -20.99 -25.72
N MET A 58 1.44 -20.89 -26.37
CA MET A 58 2.24 -19.65 -26.36
C MET A 58 1.57 -18.51 -27.12
N ALA A 59 0.76 -18.82 -28.13
CA ALA A 59 -0.03 -17.88 -28.91
C ALA A 59 -1.45 -17.68 -28.35
N SER A 60 -1.65 -17.87 -27.05
CA SER A 60 -2.96 -17.77 -26.41
C SER A 60 -3.04 -16.68 -25.35
N GLU A 61 -4.25 -16.28 -25.03
CA GLU A 61 -4.62 -15.55 -23.81
C GLU A 61 -5.55 -16.41 -22.93
N ALA A 62 -5.54 -16.15 -21.63
CA ALA A 62 -6.47 -16.76 -20.69
C ALA A 62 -7.68 -15.84 -20.49
N VAL A 63 -8.87 -16.36 -20.76
CA VAL A 63 -10.15 -15.64 -20.67
C VAL A 63 -11.12 -16.39 -19.75
N PRO A 64 -12.09 -15.71 -19.12
CA PRO A 64 -13.13 -16.40 -18.34
C PRO A 64 -13.89 -17.43 -19.17
N ASP A 65 -14.08 -18.63 -18.63
CA ASP A 65 -14.92 -19.65 -19.25
C ASP A 65 -16.34 -19.60 -18.69
N LEU A 66 -17.22 -18.89 -19.41
CA LEU A 66 -18.60 -18.65 -18.99
C LEU A 66 -19.50 -19.90 -19.09
N GLU A 67 -19.02 -20.97 -19.73
CA GLU A 67 -19.74 -22.24 -19.90
C GLU A 67 -19.34 -23.29 -18.84
N ALA A 68 -18.32 -23.01 -18.03
CA ALA A 68 -17.84 -23.93 -17.01
C ALA A 68 -18.85 -24.07 -15.85
N THR A 69 -18.98 -25.29 -15.32
CA THR A 69 -19.84 -25.58 -14.16
C THR A 69 -19.25 -25.10 -12.84
N GLN A 70 -17.91 -25.07 -12.73
CA GLN A 70 -17.19 -24.54 -11.58
C GLN A 70 -16.97 -23.03 -11.77
N ALA A 71 -17.10 -22.25 -10.70
CA ALA A 71 -16.89 -20.81 -10.74
C ALA A 71 -15.41 -20.45 -10.98
N ASN A 72 -15.20 -19.27 -11.58
CA ASN A 72 -13.88 -18.67 -11.82
C ASN A 72 -12.91 -19.49 -12.68
N VAL A 73 -13.40 -20.45 -13.46
CA VAL A 73 -12.60 -21.18 -14.44
C VAL A 73 -12.19 -20.26 -15.60
N LEU A 74 -10.94 -20.41 -16.05
CA LEU A 74 -10.44 -19.77 -17.26
C LEU A 74 -10.39 -20.80 -18.38
N LYS A 75 -10.38 -20.32 -19.62
CA LYS A 75 -10.01 -21.11 -20.81
C LYS A 75 -8.97 -20.36 -21.63
N LEU A 76 -8.25 -21.10 -22.46
CA LEU A 76 -7.31 -20.51 -23.39
C LEU A 76 -8.01 -20.18 -24.71
N GLN A 77 -7.71 -19.00 -25.23
CA GLN A 77 -8.18 -18.52 -26.51
C GLN A 77 -6.98 -18.09 -27.35
N ARG A 78 -6.97 -18.47 -28.64
CA ARG A 78 -5.90 -18.06 -29.57
C ARG A 78 -5.90 -16.55 -29.74
N LEU A 79 -4.71 -15.94 -29.70
CA LEU A 79 -4.52 -14.53 -30.00
C LEU A 79 -4.80 -14.24 -31.49
N PRO A 80 -5.26 -13.02 -31.82
CA PRO A 80 -5.27 -12.51 -33.18
C PRO A 80 -3.88 -12.57 -33.84
N ASP A 81 -3.83 -12.90 -35.15
CA ASP A 81 -2.57 -13.14 -35.88
C ASP A 81 -1.57 -11.97 -35.87
N ASP A 82 -2.08 -10.73 -35.75
CA ASP A 82 -1.28 -9.50 -35.65
C ASP A 82 -0.60 -9.35 -34.27
N LEU A 83 -1.18 -9.95 -33.23
CA LEU A 83 -0.64 -9.96 -31.87
C LEU A 83 0.27 -11.17 -31.59
N ILE A 84 0.21 -12.22 -32.42
CA ILE A 84 1.07 -13.40 -32.27
C ILE A 84 2.54 -13.04 -32.47
N GLY A 85 3.33 -13.29 -31.42
CA GLY A 85 4.77 -13.03 -31.43
C GLY A 85 5.14 -11.56 -31.38
N ASP A 86 4.22 -10.68 -30.96
CA ASP A 86 4.61 -9.30 -30.70
C ASP A 86 5.58 -9.25 -29.51
N MET A 87 6.71 -8.60 -29.73
CA MET A 87 7.82 -8.52 -28.81
C MET A 87 8.38 -7.11 -28.87
N ALA A 88 8.41 -6.46 -27.71
CA ALA A 88 8.92 -5.10 -27.57
C ALA A 88 10.45 -5.08 -27.64
N LEU A 89 11.00 -4.00 -28.16
CA LEU A 89 12.44 -3.69 -28.14
C LEU A 89 12.68 -2.44 -27.32
N LYS A 90 13.58 -2.53 -26.33
CA LYS A 90 14.13 -1.37 -25.64
C LYS A 90 15.62 -1.26 -25.94
N ASP A 91 16.03 -0.10 -26.45
CA ASP A 91 17.46 0.23 -26.58
C ASP A 91 17.93 0.95 -25.31
N LEU A 92 18.68 0.22 -24.49
CA LEU A 92 19.22 0.62 -23.19
C LEU A 92 20.74 0.73 -23.22
N ARG A 93 21.35 0.87 -24.41
CA ARG A 93 22.80 1.06 -24.53
C ARG A 93 23.28 2.40 -23.99
N ASP A 94 22.37 3.35 -23.82
CA ASP A 94 22.63 4.62 -23.17
C ASP A 94 22.85 4.42 -21.65
N PRO A 95 24.05 4.75 -21.11
CA PRO A 95 24.34 4.63 -19.68
C PRO A 95 23.38 5.41 -18.77
N GLU A 96 22.73 6.48 -19.26
CA GLU A 96 21.73 7.21 -18.46
C GLU A 96 20.41 6.46 -18.33
N LYS A 97 20.11 5.53 -19.25
CA LYS A 97 18.89 4.69 -19.23
C LYS A 97 19.12 3.36 -18.51
N TYR A 98 20.33 2.81 -18.61
CA TYR A 98 20.71 1.57 -17.94
C TYR A 98 22.21 1.56 -17.66
N GLU A 99 22.55 1.60 -16.38
CA GLU A 99 23.93 1.86 -15.93
C GLU A 99 24.89 0.70 -16.26
N TRP A 100 24.38 -0.53 -16.36
CA TRP A 100 25.19 -1.75 -16.49
C TRP A 100 25.52 -2.09 -17.94
N ASN A 101 26.76 -2.49 -18.19
CA ASN A 101 27.12 -3.20 -19.43
C ASN A 101 27.22 -4.73 -19.20
N TYR A 102 27.23 -5.50 -20.28
CA TYR A 102 27.22 -6.96 -20.21
C TYR A 102 28.43 -7.53 -19.48
N GLU A 103 29.64 -7.02 -19.76
CA GLU A 103 30.86 -7.49 -19.12
C GLU A 103 30.89 -7.18 -17.61
N GLU A 104 30.33 -6.05 -17.18
CA GLU A 104 30.14 -5.73 -15.76
C GLU A 104 29.16 -6.67 -15.08
N LEU A 105 28.03 -6.97 -15.74
CA LEU A 105 27.07 -7.95 -15.25
C LEU A 105 27.75 -9.31 -15.10
N ARG A 106 28.46 -9.76 -16.12
CA ARG A 106 29.19 -11.03 -16.14
C ARG A 106 30.27 -11.10 -15.07
N ALA A 107 31.07 -10.04 -14.92
CA ALA A 107 32.13 -9.95 -13.91
C ALA A 107 31.58 -9.95 -12.47
N LYS A 108 30.34 -9.49 -12.27
CA LYS A 108 29.62 -9.59 -10.98
C LYS A 108 28.63 -10.76 -10.93
N HIS A 109 28.67 -11.63 -11.93
CA HIS A 109 27.89 -12.86 -12.05
C HIS A 109 26.37 -12.64 -11.98
N PHE A 110 25.92 -11.63 -12.72
CA PHE A 110 24.53 -11.31 -12.99
C PHE A 110 23.76 -11.05 -11.68
N PRO A 111 24.10 -10.00 -10.92
CA PRO A 111 23.43 -9.70 -9.66
C PRO A 111 21.97 -9.32 -9.90
N ILE A 112 21.04 -9.89 -9.13
CA ILE A 112 19.59 -9.63 -9.26
C ILE A 112 19.27 -8.11 -9.19
N SER A 113 20.03 -7.35 -8.39
CA SER A 113 19.82 -5.91 -8.23
C SER A 113 19.98 -5.11 -9.54
N ALA A 114 20.68 -5.66 -10.54
CA ALA A 114 20.81 -5.02 -11.84
C ALA A 114 19.56 -5.23 -12.73
N PHE A 115 18.70 -6.20 -12.43
CA PHE A 115 17.56 -6.55 -13.27
C PHE A 115 16.27 -5.88 -12.79
N ASP A 116 16.15 -4.57 -13.03
CA ASP A 116 14.95 -3.82 -12.67
C ASP A 116 13.71 -4.33 -13.41
N ALA A 117 12.68 -4.72 -12.64
CA ALA A 117 11.44 -5.27 -13.17
C ALA A 117 10.69 -4.31 -14.10
N ASP A 118 10.65 -3.02 -13.78
CA ASP A 118 9.88 -2.01 -14.52
C ASP A 118 10.59 -1.62 -15.83
N VAL A 119 11.91 -1.79 -15.85
CA VAL A 119 12.73 -1.55 -17.04
C VAL A 119 12.71 -2.76 -17.97
N LEU A 120 13.04 -3.94 -17.46
CA LEU A 120 13.40 -5.10 -18.29
C LEU A 120 12.23 -6.05 -18.60
N MET A 121 11.14 -6.02 -17.83
CA MET A 121 10.01 -6.93 -18.03
C MET A 121 8.92 -6.31 -18.92
N PRO A 122 8.22 -7.12 -19.74
CA PRO A 122 7.11 -6.66 -20.57
C PRO A 122 5.79 -6.44 -19.79
N GLY A 123 5.71 -6.89 -18.54
CA GLY A 123 4.47 -6.80 -17.76
C GLY A 123 4.64 -7.00 -16.26
N PRO A 124 3.57 -6.71 -15.48
CA PRO A 124 3.56 -6.87 -14.03
C PRO A 124 3.60 -8.35 -13.62
N LEU A 125 3.92 -8.60 -12.34
CA LEU A 125 3.91 -9.95 -11.76
C LEU A 125 2.50 -10.55 -11.75
N TRP A 126 1.47 -9.74 -11.51
CA TRP A 126 0.08 -10.17 -11.45
C TRP A 126 -0.72 -9.56 -12.60
N PRO A 127 -1.62 -10.31 -13.25
CA PRO A 127 -2.54 -9.76 -14.25
C PRO A 127 -3.32 -8.56 -13.69
N GLN A 128 -3.51 -7.52 -14.52
CA GLN A 128 -4.24 -6.31 -14.12
C GLN A 128 -5.73 -6.42 -14.47
N PRO A 129 -6.64 -5.93 -13.61
CA PRO A 129 -8.07 -5.94 -13.91
C PRO A 129 -8.40 -5.25 -15.25
N GLY A 130 -9.19 -5.92 -16.09
CA GLY A 130 -9.62 -5.40 -17.38
C GLY A 130 -8.56 -5.40 -18.48
N LYS A 131 -7.39 -6.03 -18.26
CA LYS A 131 -6.35 -6.24 -19.29
C LYS A 131 -6.35 -7.69 -19.77
N PRO A 132 -6.05 -7.94 -21.06
CA PRO A 132 -5.82 -9.29 -21.57
C PRO A 132 -4.74 -10.02 -20.78
N VAL A 133 -4.94 -11.32 -20.55
CA VAL A 133 -3.98 -12.17 -19.83
C VAL A 133 -3.26 -13.05 -20.85
N HIS A 134 -2.30 -12.46 -21.56
CA HIS A 134 -1.51 -13.21 -22.54
C HIS A 134 -0.68 -14.29 -21.84
N VAL A 135 -0.61 -15.48 -22.41
CA VAL A 135 0.14 -16.60 -21.83
C VAL A 135 1.65 -16.34 -21.85
N SER A 136 2.15 -15.72 -22.91
CA SER A 136 3.58 -15.46 -23.10
C SER A 136 3.76 -14.00 -23.55
N LEU A 137 4.62 -13.27 -22.84
CA LEU A 137 4.99 -11.89 -23.17
C LEU A 137 6.51 -11.75 -23.10
N ALA A 138 7.15 -11.34 -24.19
CA ALA A 138 8.59 -11.17 -24.24
C ALA A 138 8.99 -9.71 -24.58
N GLN A 139 10.14 -9.29 -24.06
CA GLN A 139 10.78 -8.02 -24.37
C GLN A 139 12.28 -8.23 -24.54
N ALA A 140 12.85 -7.71 -25.62
CA ALA A 140 14.29 -7.67 -25.82
C ALA A 140 14.84 -6.31 -25.37
N ASN A 141 15.87 -6.33 -24.53
CA ASN A 141 16.51 -5.13 -23.98
C ASN A 141 17.97 -5.10 -24.44
N LEU A 142 18.29 -4.29 -25.44
CA LEU A 142 19.66 -4.11 -25.93
C LEU A 142 20.46 -3.30 -24.92
N ILE A 143 21.58 -3.84 -24.45
CA ILE A 143 22.51 -3.17 -23.55
C ILE A 143 23.90 -3.10 -24.19
N ARG A 144 24.83 -2.39 -23.57
CA ARG A 144 26.22 -2.35 -24.07
C ARG A 144 26.84 -3.75 -23.94
N GLY A 145 27.30 -4.31 -25.06
CA GLY A 145 27.92 -5.64 -25.13
C GLY A 145 26.96 -6.84 -25.01
N GLY A 146 25.63 -6.63 -25.07
CA GLY A 146 24.69 -7.73 -24.87
C GLY A 146 23.22 -7.41 -25.10
N VAL A 147 22.37 -8.42 -24.93
CA VAL A 147 20.91 -8.30 -24.88
C VAL A 147 20.37 -9.05 -23.67
N ILE A 148 19.35 -8.48 -23.02
CA ILE A 148 18.62 -9.14 -21.94
C ILE A 148 17.18 -9.40 -22.41
N ILE A 149 16.79 -10.66 -22.48
CA ILE A 149 15.40 -11.04 -22.76
C ILE A 149 14.64 -11.06 -21.44
N GLY A 150 13.66 -10.18 -21.29
CA GLY A 150 12.67 -10.26 -20.20
C GLY A 150 11.46 -11.04 -20.66
N TRP A 151 11.10 -12.11 -19.95
CA TRP A 151 10.01 -13.01 -20.32
C TRP A 151 9.02 -13.16 -19.16
N CYS A 152 7.77 -12.76 -19.37
CA CYS A 152 6.65 -13.05 -18.48
C CYS A 152 5.87 -14.25 -19.04
N ILE A 153 5.72 -15.29 -18.22
CA ILE A 153 5.00 -16.51 -18.60
C ILE A 153 3.89 -16.80 -17.60
N PHE A 154 2.66 -16.93 -18.07
CA PHE A 154 1.50 -17.09 -17.19
C PHE A 154 1.53 -18.47 -16.53
N HIS A 155 1.80 -18.50 -15.23
CA HIS A 155 2.23 -19.73 -14.53
C HIS A 155 1.17 -20.84 -14.57
N MET A 156 -0.10 -20.47 -14.67
CA MET A 156 -1.22 -21.39 -14.71
C MET A 156 -1.13 -22.42 -15.85
N VAL A 157 -0.47 -22.10 -16.96
CA VAL A 157 -0.48 -22.93 -18.18
C VAL A 157 0.80 -23.73 -18.41
N GLY A 158 1.78 -23.57 -17.53
CA GLY A 158 3.07 -24.24 -17.66
C GLY A 158 3.89 -24.24 -16.39
N ASP A 159 4.68 -25.29 -16.25
CA ASP A 159 5.77 -25.40 -15.29
C ASP A 159 7.12 -25.38 -16.03
N ALA A 160 8.20 -25.53 -15.27
CA ALA A 160 9.56 -25.47 -15.81
C ALA A 160 9.83 -26.50 -16.93
N THR A 161 9.21 -27.69 -16.90
CA THR A 161 9.32 -28.68 -17.98
C THR A 161 8.72 -28.14 -19.28
N THR A 162 7.52 -27.59 -19.21
CA THR A 162 6.84 -26.98 -20.36
C THR A 162 7.64 -25.79 -20.89
N TYR A 163 8.14 -24.92 -20.00
CA TYR A 163 8.91 -23.74 -20.41
C TYR A 163 10.28 -24.08 -20.97
N LEU A 164 10.92 -25.16 -20.53
CA LEU A 164 12.15 -25.67 -21.15
C LEU A 164 11.89 -26.07 -22.60
N THR A 165 10.79 -26.78 -22.88
CA THR A 165 10.41 -27.14 -24.25
C THR A 165 10.15 -25.89 -25.10
N TRP A 166 9.42 -24.90 -24.56
CA TRP A 166 9.18 -23.63 -25.26
C TRP A 166 10.49 -22.89 -25.57
N THR A 167 11.42 -22.88 -24.62
CA THR A 167 12.74 -22.25 -24.78
C THR A 167 13.55 -22.95 -25.88
N LYS A 168 13.56 -24.29 -25.91
CA LYS A 168 14.24 -25.07 -26.95
C LYS A 168 13.67 -24.80 -28.34
N VAL A 169 12.35 -24.77 -28.48
CA VAL A 169 11.69 -24.45 -29.76
C VAL A 169 12.01 -23.02 -30.19
N TRP A 170 11.94 -22.04 -29.29
CA TRP A 170 12.29 -20.66 -29.62
C TRP A 170 13.76 -20.51 -30.03
N ALA A 171 14.68 -21.10 -29.29
CA ALA A 171 16.11 -21.07 -29.62
C ALA A 171 16.39 -21.72 -30.99
N GLU A 172 15.74 -22.84 -31.29
CA GLU A 172 15.82 -23.50 -32.59
C GLU A 172 15.32 -22.60 -33.74
N GLU A 173 14.20 -21.89 -33.57
CA GLU A 173 13.72 -20.94 -34.57
C GLU A 173 14.68 -19.76 -34.77
N CYS A 174 15.27 -19.25 -33.68
CA CYS A 174 16.31 -18.23 -33.76
C CYS A 174 17.51 -18.74 -34.59
N ARG A 175 17.91 -20.00 -34.42
CA ARG A 175 18.99 -20.63 -35.21
C ARG A 175 18.61 -20.78 -36.69
N ARG A 176 17.36 -21.17 -37.00
CA ARG A 176 16.88 -21.26 -38.39
C ARG A 176 16.94 -19.91 -39.10
N ILE A 177 16.56 -18.82 -38.42
CA ILE A 177 16.60 -17.46 -38.99
C ILE A 177 18.03 -16.96 -39.21
N GLN A 178 18.99 -17.50 -38.46
CA GLN A 178 20.43 -17.29 -38.69
C GLN A 178 20.98 -18.11 -39.87
N GLY A 179 20.18 -18.99 -40.47
CA GLY A 179 20.60 -19.86 -41.58
C GLY A 179 21.42 -21.07 -41.12
N LEU A 180 21.37 -21.43 -39.84
CA LEU A 180 22.08 -22.58 -39.29
C LEU A 180 21.33 -23.88 -39.59
N GLU A 181 22.10 -24.94 -39.87
CA GLU A 181 21.54 -26.28 -39.95
C GLU A 181 21.11 -26.75 -38.55
N ILE A 182 19.96 -27.43 -38.50
CA ILE A 182 19.39 -28.01 -37.28
C ILE A 182 19.49 -29.53 -37.41
N PRO A 183 20.65 -30.13 -37.07
CA PRO A 183 20.86 -31.57 -37.25
C PRO A 183 19.98 -32.43 -36.33
N THR A 184 19.57 -31.89 -35.18
CA THR A 184 18.70 -32.56 -34.22
C THR A 184 17.57 -31.61 -33.83
N PRO A 185 16.50 -31.55 -34.62
CA PRO A 185 15.34 -30.72 -34.29
C PRO A 185 14.67 -31.17 -32.99
N VAL A 186 14.08 -30.24 -32.27
CA VAL A 186 13.22 -30.50 -31.12
C VAL A 186 12.03 -31.32 -31.60
N VAL A 187 12.01 -32.60 -31.20
CA VAL A 187 10.89 -33.50 -31.46
C VAL A 187 9.85 -33.32 -30.37
N ILE A 188 8.60 -33.10 -30.77
CA ILE A 188 7.46 -33.10 -29.86
C ILE A 188 6.58 -34.26 -30.27
N ASP A 189 6.63 -35.34 -29.49
CA ASP A 189 5.83 -36.53 -29.73
C ASP A 189 4.34 -36.24 -29.52
N ASP A 190 3.47 -36.93 -30.27
CA ASP A 190 2.01 -36.80 -30.12
C ASP A 190 1.56 -37.02 -28.66
N ALA A 191 2.25 -37.91 -27.94
CA ALA A 191 2.00 -38.19 -26.53
C ALA A 191 2.25 -36.96 -25.63
N MET A 192 3.22 -36.10 -25.96
CA MET A 192 3.48 -34.86 -25.21
C MET A 192 2.30 -33.89 -25.25
N LEU A 193 1.46 -33.99 -26.28
CA LEU A 193 0.29 -33.13 -26.48
C LEU A 193 -1.00 -33.81 -26.03
N ALA A 194 -1.14 -35.11 -26.29
CA ALA A 194 -2.38 -35.84 -26.05
C ALA A 194 -2.53 -36.30 -24.58
N ASP A 195 -1.45 -36.64 -23.89
CA ASP A 195 -1.53 -37.30 -22.58
C ASP A 195 -2.11 -36.40 -21.48
N ARG A 196 -2.02 -35.07 -21.63
CA ARG A 196 -2.68 -34.12 -20.72
C ARG A 196 -4.19 -34.35 -20.63
N ALA A 197 -4.83 -34.89 -21.68
CA ALA A 197 -6.25 -35.19 -21.67
C ALA A 197 -6.62 -36.16 -20.54
N ARG A 198 -5.69 -37.03 -20.11
CA ARG A 198 -5.90 -38.01 -19.03
C ARG A 198 -6.06 -37.37 -17.65
N VAL A 199 -5.65 -36.10 -17.48
CA VAL A 199 -5.74 -35.35 -16.21
C VAL A 199 -6.70 -34.15 -16.32
N THR A 200 -7.50 -34.08 -17.38
CA THR A 200 -8.56 -33.06 -17.51
C THR A 200 -9.79 -33.37 -16.66
N ARG A 201 -10.02 -34.65 -16.34
CA ARG A 201 -11.15 -35.14 -15.57
C ARG A 201 -10.72 -36.26 -14.62
N PRO A 202 -11.45 -36.50 -13.51
CA PRO A 202 -11.15 -37.60 -12.59
C PRO A 202 -11.23 -38.97 -13.26
N SER A 203 -10.37 -39.92 -12.86
CA SER A 203 -10.49 -41.32 -13.30
C SER A 203 -11.64 -42.08 -12.62
N GLY A 204 -12.17 -41.55 -11.52
CA GLY A 204 -13.20 -42.19 -10.69
C GLY A 204 -12.67 -43.22 -9.68
N ARG A 205 -11.34 -43.45 -9.63
CA ARG A 205 -10.72 -44.41 -8.70
C ARG A 205 -10.48 -43.84 -7.31
N ASN A 206 -10.18 -42.54 -7.24
CA ASN A 206 -9.88 -41.84 -6.00
C ASN A 206 -11.07 -41.00 -5.52
N LYS A 207 -11.03 -40.57 -4.26
CA LYS A 207 -12.15 -39.82 -3.63
C LYS A 207 -11.89 -38.31 -3.53
N GLY A 208 -10.67 -37.83 -3.75
CA GLY A 208 -10.33 -36.41 -3.72
C GLY A 208 -10.64 -35.76 -2.38
N ARG A 209 -10.34 -36.44 -1.27
CA ARG A 209 -10.73 -35.98 0.07
C ARG A 209 -9.79 -34.87 0.56
N PRO A 210 -10.29 -33.68 0.95
CA PRO A 210 -9.43 -32.59 1.42
C PRO A 210 -8.51 -32.98 2.59
N GLU A 211 -8.96 -33.87 3.48
CA GLU A 211 -8.16 -34.36 4.61
C GLU A 211 -6.91 -35.17 4.22
N ASN A 212 -6.88 -35.72 3.00
CA ASN A 212 -5.70 -36.41 2.47
C ASN A 212 -4.66 -35.45 1.87
N HIS A 213 -5.04 -34.17 1.71
CA HIS A 213 -4.27 -33.16 0.99
C HIS A 213 -3.96 -31.92 1.85
N PRO A 214 -3.29 -32.04 3.02
CA PRO A 214 -2.96 -30.89 3.87
C PRO A 214 -1.93 -29.94 3.24
N GLU A 215 -1.34 -30.30 2.09
CA GLU A 215 -0.62 -29.37 1.22
C GLU A 215 -1.48 -28.29 0.60
N TYR A 216 -2.79 -28.50 0.53
CA TYR A 216 -3.76 -27.53 0.07
C TYR A 216 -4.75 -27.19 1.17
N THR A 217 -5.28 -25.97 1.09
CA THR A 217 -6.37 -25.51 1.93
C THR A 217 -7.48 -25.00 1.03
N ILE A 218 -8.71 -25.50 1.25
CA ILE A 218 -9.90 -24.92 0.64
C ILE A 218 -10.34 -23.74 1.49
N LEU A 219 -10.18 -22.54 0.96
CA LEU A 219 -10.60 -21.30 1.61
C LEU A 219 -12.12 -21.31 1.82
N PRO A 220 -12.65 -20.80 2.94
CA PRO A 220 -14.09 -20.70 3.17
C PRO A 220 -14.75 -19.55 2.39
N PHE A 221 -14.00 -18.86 1.53
CA PHE A 221 -14.43 -17.73 0.72
C PHE A 221 -13.75 -17.78 -0.65
N THR A 222 -14.33 -17.11 -1.65
CA THR A 222 -13.71 -16.92 -2.98
C THR A 222 -12.70 -15.77 -2.94
N PRO A 223 -11.39 -16.02 -3.16
CA PRO A 223 -10.40 -14.95 -3.21
C PRO A 223 -10.57 -14.08 -4.47
N THR A 224 -10.58 -12.76 -4.29
CA THR A 224 -10.78 -11.81 -5.41
C THR A 224 -9.49 -11.45 -6.17
N GLY A 225 -8.40 -12.17 -5.94
CA GLY A 225 -7.07 -11.94 -6.54
C GLY A 225 -5.92 -12.24 -5.59
N ALA A 226 -4.70 -11.83 -5.96
CA ALA A 226 -3.54 -11.91 -5.08
C ALA A 226 -3.76 -11.05 -3.82
N SER A 227 -3.35 -11.55 -2.66
CA SER A 227 -3.45 -10.81 -1.40
C SER A 227 -2.64 -9.50 -1.44
N PRO A 228 -3.03 -8.44 -0.71
CA PRO A 228 -2.26 -7.20 -0.67
C PRO A 228 -0.80 -7.39 -0.26
N ALA A 229 -0.53 -8.38 0.61
CA ALA A 229 0.83 -8.80 0.93
C ALA A 229 1.59 -9.23 -0.33
N MET A 230 1.01 -10.13 -1.15
CA MET A 230 1.62 -10.60 -2.41
C MET A 230 1.80 -9.51 -3.49
N LEU A 231 1.18 -8.34 -3.32
CA LEU A 231 1.32 -7.17 -4.20
C LEU A 231 2.43 -6.20 -3.76
N SER A 232 3.11 -6.47 -2.64
CA SER A 232 4.17 -5.60 -2.13
C SER A 232 5.38 -5.54 -3.07
N THR A 233 5.93 -4.34 -3.25
CA THR A 233 7.19 -4.10 -3.97
C THR A 233 8.42 -4.19 -3.07
N THR A 234 8.28 -4.52 -1.78
CA THR A 234 9.39 -4.62 -0.82
C THR A 234 10.13 -5.97 -0.85
N PHE A 235 9.61 -6.92 -1.62
CA PHE A 235 10.13 -8.28 -1.70
C PHE A 235 11.37 -8.34 -2.57
N ARG A 236 12.35 -9.13 -2.15
CA ARG A 236 13.64 -9.29 -2.81
C ARG A 236 13.94 -10.76 -2.96
N GLY A 237 14.38 -11.15 -4.16
CA GLY A 237 15.11 -12.38 -4.37
C GLY A 237 16.61 -12.10 -4.27
N GLN A 238 17.36 -12.90 -3.53
CA GLN A 238 18.82 -12.88 -3.54
C GLN A 238 19.36 -14.21 -4.04
N VAL A 239 20.32 -14.17 -4.98
CA VAL A 239 21.01 -15.38 -5.45
C VAL A 239 22.14 -15.75 -4.50
N PHE A 240 22.19 -17.03 -4.17
CA PHE A 240 23.24 -17.69 -3.42
C PHE A 240 23.75 -18.88 -4.21
N TYR A 241 25.06 -19.03 -4.35
CA TYR A 241 25.69 -20.19 -4.98
C TYR A 241 26.18 -21.20 -3.95
N PHE A 242 25.96 -22.49 -4.20
CA PHE A 242 26.47 -23.61 -3.42
C PHE A 242 27.32 -24.51 -4.31
N SER A 243 28.59 -24.69 -3.94
CA SER A 243 29.51 -25.57 -4.67
C SER A 243 29.13 -27.05 -4.50
N PRO A 244 29.59 -27.94 -5.41
CA PRO A 244 29.41 -29.38 -5.24
C PRO A 244 29.88 -29.91 -3.88
N SER A 245 31.03 -29.40 -3.39
CA SER A 245 31.56 -29.76 -2.07
C SER A 245 30.67 -29.30 -0.92
N ALA A 246 30.08 -28.10 -1.01
CA ALA A 246 29.16 -27.58 -0.01
C ALA A 246 27.87 -28.43 0.05
N LEU A 247 27.36 -28.84 -1.12
CA LEU A 247 26.19 -29.71 -1.22
C LEU A 247 26.47 -31.11 -0.67
N ALA A 248 27.64 -31.68 -0.95
CA ALA A 248 28.06 -32.97 -0.40
C ALA A 248 28.19 -32.92 1.13
N PHE A 249 28.81 -31.86 1.66
CA PHE A 249 28.92 -31.62 3.10
C PHE A 249 27.54 -31.49 3.75
N LEU A 250 26.65 -30.68 3.16
CA LEU A 250 25.29 -30.48 3.66
C LEU A 250 24.51 -31.81 3.68
N LYS A 251 24.63 -32.63 2.64
CA LYS A 251 24.02 -33.95 2.59
C LYS A 251 24.54 -34.87 3.71
N ALA A 252 25.83 -34.84 4.00
CA ALA A 252 26.42 -35.61 5.07
C ALA A 252 25.96 -35.12 6.47
N GLU A 253 25.86 -33.81 6.68
CA GLU A 253 25.36 -33.23 7.94
C GLU A 253 23.88 -33.56 8.18
N ALA A 254 23.07 -33.58 7.12
CA ALA A 254 21.64 -33.91 7.19
C ALA A 254 21.35 -35.41 7.07
N SER A 255 22.37 -36.28 7.12
CA SER A 255 22.20 -37.73 7.02
C SER A 255 21.33 -38.27 8.17
N PRO A 256 20.44 -39.27 7.94
CA PRO A 256 19.61 -39.85 8.99
C PRO A 256 20.38 -40.41 10.18
N ASP A 257 21.62 -40.88 9.99
CA ASP A 257 22.50 -41.36 11.08
C ASP A 257 22.84 -40.27 12.10
N ARG A 258 22.59 -39.00 11.77
CA ARG A 258 22.82 -37.83 12.61
C ARG A 258 21.51 -37.23 13.16
N ALA A 259 20.36 -37.85 12.88
CA ALA A 259 19.09 -37.43 13.44
C ALA A 259 19.10 -37.56 14.96
N THR A 260 18.54 -36.57 15.65
CA THR A 260 18.43 -36.58 17.12
C THR A 260 17.19 -37.32 17.59
N ARG A 261 16.20 -37.51 16.70
CA ARG A 261 15.00 -38.30 16.93
C ARG A 261 15.13 -39.70 16.33
N PRO A 262 14.56 -40.74 16.98
CA PRO A 262 14.51 -42.08 16.40
C PRO A 262 13.88 -42.08 15.01
N THR A 263 14.53 -42.71 14.04
CA THR A 263 14.05 -42.81 12.67
C THR A 263 14.43 -44.14 12.04
N ASP A 264 13.53 -44.65 11.21
CA ASP A 264 13.67 -45.81 10.33
C ASP A 264 14.12 -45.41 8.91
N GLN A 265 14.18 -44.11 8.62
CA GLN A 265 14.59 -43.58 7.31
C GLN A 265 16.10 -43.81 7.09
N GLN A 266 16.46 -44.57 6.06
CA GLN A 266 17.86 -44.96 5.81
C GLN A 266 18.65 -43.97 4.95
N TRP A 267 17.97 -43.13 4.17
CA TRP A 267 18.61 -42.22 3.23
C TRP A 267 17.80 -40.93 3.02
N ILE A 268 18.50 -39.87 2.60
CA ILE A 268 17.93 -38.60 2.14
C ILE A 268 18.65 -38.14 0.85
N SER A 269 17.95 -37.40 0.01
CA SER A 269 18.53 -36.79 -1.20
C SER A 269 19.33 -35.52 -0.87
N THR A 270 20.21 -35.10 -1.79
CA THR A 270 20.87 -33.78 -1.67
C THR A 270 19.83 -32.65 -1.62
N ASN A 271 18.75 -32.78 -2.39
CA ASN A 271 17.66 -31.80 -2.39
C ASN A 271 16.93 -31.77 -1.03
N ASP A 272 16.77 -32.90 -0.33
CA ASP A 272 16.14 -32.92 1.00
C ASP A 272 16.98 -32.16 2.02
N ALA A 273 18.30 -32.42 2.02
CA ALA A 273 19.25 -31.72 2.89
C ALA A 273 19.23 -30.21 2.62
N PHE A 274 19.20 -29.83 1.34
CA PHE A 274 19.13 -28.43 0.93
C PHE A 274 17.80 -27.77 1.31
N SER A 275 16.69 -28.48 1.11
CA SER A 275 15.35 -28.04 1.49
C SER A 275 15.22 -27.84 3.00
N ALA A 276 15.81 -28.74 3.81
CA ALA A 276 15.86 -28.62 5.26
C ALA A 276 16.63 -27.38 5.72
N LEU A 277 17.81 -27.12 5.14
CA LEU A 277 18.58 -25.91 5.44
C LEU A 277 17.82 -24.64 5.08
N MET A 278 17.20 -24.60 3.90
CA MET A 278 16.40 -23.47 3.44
C MET A 278 15.21 -23.20 4.35
N TRP A 279 14.41 -24.23 4.65
CA TRP A 279 13.24 -24.09 5.50
C TRP A 279 13.63 -23.57 6.89
N ARG A 280 14.63 -24.18 7.53
CA ARG A 280 15.13 -23.74 8.83
C ARG A 280 15.60 -22.28 8.80
N THR A 281 16.33 -21.90 7.75
CA THR A 281 16.86 -20.53 7.61
C THR A 281 15.74 -19.52 7.38
N ALA A 282 14.76 -19.85 6.53
CA ALA A 282 13.59 -19.02 6.28
C ALA A 282 12.78 -18.79 7.57
N VAL A 283 12.59 -19.82 8.39
CA VAL A 283 11.94 -19.70 9.70
C VAL A 283 12.77 -18.82 10.65
N ALA A 284 14.08 -19.03 10.73
CA ALA A 284 14.96 -18.24 11.61
C ALA A 284 14.94 -16.74 11.28
N VAL A 285 14.85 -16.41 9.99
CA VAL A 285 14.90 -15.03 9.50
C VAL A 285 13.53 -14.34 9.61
N GLN A 286 12.46 -15.04 9.23
CA GLN A 286 11.11 -14.45 9.15
C GLN A 286 10.37 -14.50 10.50
N ALA A 287 10.62 -15.54 11.30
CA ALA A 287 9.98 -15.76 12.60
C ALA A 287 11.00 -16.18 13.67
N PRO A 288 11.96 -15.29 14.03
CA PRO A 288 12.96 -15.60 15.06
C PRO A 288 12.26 -15.91 16.39
N ILE A 289 12.86 -16.78 17.22
CA ILE A 289 12.29 -17.18 18.53
C ILE A 289 11.89 -15.97 19.38
N THR A 290 12.68 -14.89 19.33
CA THR A 290 12.43 -13.65 20.08
C THR A 290 11.17 -12.90 19.64
N SER A 291 10.58 -13.24 18.50
CA SER A 291 9.31 -12.70 18.02
C SER A 291 8.09 -13.50 18.47
N LEU A 292 8.27 -14.64 19.15
CA LEU A 292 7.19 -15.48 19.66
C LEU A 292 6.90 -15.15 21.12
N GLU A 293 5.62 -15.00 21.47
CA GLU A 293 5.19 -14.79 22.87
C GLU A 293 5.45 -16.03 23.74
N ASP A 294 5.68 -15.84 25.03
CA ASP A 294 5.90 -16.95 25.98
C ASP A 294 4.66 -17.87 26.02
N GLY A 295 4.87 -19.17 25.78
CA GLY A 295 3.80 -20.16 25.66
C GLY A 295 3.20 -20.33 24.26
N GLU A 296 3.51 -19.44 23.31
CA GLU A 296 3.10 -19.61 21.90
C GLU A 296 3.97 -20.71 21.25
N ASN A 297 3.34 -21.73 20.64
CA ASN A 297 4.05 -22.78 19.89
C ASN A 297 3.47 -22.96 18.47
N PRO A 298 3.57 -21.93 17.62
CA PRO A 298 3.01 -21.97 16.29
C PRO A 298 3.80 -22.92 15.38
N HIS A 299 3.12 -23.48 14.38
CA HIS A 299 3.74 -24.32 13.37
C HIS A 299 4.19 -23.50 12.17
N SER A 300 5.32 -23.89 11.58
CA SER A 300 5.69 -23.52 10.22
C SER A 300 5.19 -24.60 9.26
N VAL A 301 4.65 -24.19 8.12
CA VAL A 301 4.30 -25.09 7.01
C VAL A 301 5.29 -24.90 5.86
N PHE A 302 5.78 -26.00 5.31
CA PHE A 302 6.71 -26.00 4.18
C PHE A 302 6.16 -26.79 3.02
N ASN A 303 5.69 -26.09 1.99
CA ASN A 303 5.25 -26.71 0.76
C ASN A 303 6.43 -26.90 -0.20
N ILE A 304 6.60 -28.12 -0.70
CA ILE A 304 7.65 -28.46 -1.67
C ILE A 304 6.97 -28.81 -2.98
N ALA A 305 7.31 -28.08 -4.04
CA ALA A 305 6.82 -28.34 -5.38
C ALA A 305 7.29 -29.69 -5.91
N VAL A 306 6.39 -30.43 -6.55
CA VAL A 306 6.65 -31.74 -7.15
C VAL A 306 6.05 -31.81 -8.57
N ASP A 307 6.67 -32.63 -9.41
CA ASP A 307 6.21 -32.86 -10.79
C ASP A 307 5.13 -33.96 -10.82
N GLY A 308 3.88 -33.54 -11.04
CA GLY A 308 2.73 -34.44 -11.12
C GLY A 308 2.81 -35.45 -12.27
N ARG A 309 3.59 -35.19 -13.34
CA ARG A 309 3.73 -36.15 -14.45
C ARG A 309 4.28 -37.50 -14.00
N LYS A 310 5.15 -37.49 -12.99
CA LYS A 310 5.75 -38.69 -12.40
C LYS A 310 4.79 -39.43 -11.45
N ARG A 311 3.55 -38.95 -11.32
CA ARG A 311 2.57 -39.34 -10.29
C ARG A 311 1.18 -39.62 -10.88
N THR A 312 1.13 -40.00 -12.16
CA THR A 312 -0.09 -40.38 -12.88
C THR A 312 -0.11 -41.88 -13.16
N ASP A 313 -1.30 -42.46 -13.15
CA ASP A 313 -1.55 -43.82 -13.59
C ASP A 313 -2.80 -43.84 -14.49
N PRO A 314 -2.74 -44.33 -15.76
CA PRO A 314 -1.53 -44.74 -16.46
C PRO A 314 -0.54 -43.57 -16.62
N PRO A 315 0.77 -43.85 -16.73
CA PRO A 315 1.79 -42.82 -16.84
C PRO A 315 1.57 -41.95 -18.09
N VAL A 316 1.68 -40.62 -17.91
CA VAL A 316 1.77 -39.65 -19.00
C VAL A 316 3.21 -39.54 -19.50
N HIS A 317 3.40 -39.05 -20.72
CA HIS A 317 4.74 -38.73 -21.23
C HIS A 317 5.49 -37.79 -20.26
N PRO A 318 6.78 -38.04 -19.91
CA PRO A 318 7.52 -37.23 -18.95
C PRO A 318 7.64 -35.74 -19.31
N GLN A 319 7.47 -35.42 -20.59
CA GLN A 319 7.52 -34.06 -21.12
C GLN A 319 6.14 -33.55 -21.61
N THR A 320 5.05 -34.14 -21.11
CA THR A 320 3.69 -33.67 -21.43
C THR A 320 3.55 -32.17 -21.19
N LEU A 321 3.04 -31.42 -22.16
CA LEU A 321 2.94 -29.96 -22.09
C LEU A 321 1.73 -29.53 -21.24
N GLY A 322 1.97 -28.60 -20.31
CA GLY A 322 1.01 -28.05 -19.36
C GLY A 322 1.64 -27.72 -18.00
N CYS A 323 0.83 -27.32 -17.03
CA CYS A 323 1.25 -27.16 -15.64
C CYS A 323 0.84 -28.39 -14.83
N PHE A 324 1.83 -29.20 -14.41
CA PHE A 324 1.66 -30.32 -13.49
C PHE A 324 2.31 -30.02 -12.13
N LEU A 325 2.43 -28.73 -11.81
CA LEU A 325 2.97 -28.28 -10.53
C LEU A 325 1.99 -28.66 -9.41
N GLN A 326 2.43 -29.55 -8.53
CA GLN A 326 1.72 -29.92 -7.31
C GLN A 326 2.64 -29.72 -6.10
N TYR A 327 2.14 -29.95 -4.89
CA TYR A 327 2.91 -29.79 -3.68
C TYR A 327 2.81 -31.03 -2.79
N ILE A 328 3.84 -31.24 -1.97
CA ILE A 328 3.68 -31.91 -0.68
C ILE A 328 3.84 -30.86 0.42
N SER A 329 3.47 -31.19 1.64
CA SER A 329 3.59 -30.29 2.79
C SER A 329 4.16 -31.00 4.00
N VAL A 330 5.10 -30.32 4.65
CA VAL A 330 5.72 -30.74 5.91
C VAL A 330 5.45 -29.64 6.92
N SER A 331 5.16 -29.99 8.17
CA SER A 331 4.96 -29.01 9.24
C SER A 331 5.66 -29.41 10.52
N ALA A 332 6.23 -28.41 11.21
CA ALA A 332 6.82 -28.59 12.53
C ALA A 332 6.66 -27.31 13.38
N PRO A 333 6.64 -27.41 14.72
CA PRO A 333 6.61 -26.24 15.59
C PRO A 333 7.87 -25.37 15.42
N ILE A 334 7.70 -24.05 15.36
CA ILE A 334 8.80 -23.11 15.10
C ILE A 334 9.88 -23.19 16.17
N ARG A 335 9.48 -23.29 17.45
CA ARG A 335 10.44 -23.43 18.55
C ARG A 335 11.28 -24.68 18.36
N GLU A 336 10.67 -25.80 17.97
CA GLU A 336 11.40 -27.04 17.71
C GLU A 336 12.37 -26.91 16.52
N ILE A 337 11.93 -26.32 15.40
CA ILE A 337 12.78 -26.06 14.22
C ILE A 337 14.03 -25.25 14.60
N LEU A 338 13.90 -24.30 15.51
CA LEU A 338 14.98 -23.37 15.86
C LEU A 338 15.84 -23.81 17.05
N THR A 339 15.35 -24.70 17.93
CA THR A 339 16.10 -25.11 19.15
C THR A 339 16.39 -26.58 19.28
N ALA A 340 15.51 -27.47 18.80
CA ALA A 340 15.54 -28.89 19.17
C ALA A 340 15.83 -29.81 17.97
N LEU A 341 15.33 -29.47 16.79
CA LEU A 341 15.50 -30.27 15.58
C LEU A 341 16.85 -29.97 14.92
N SER A 342 17.62 -31.03 14.64
CA SER A 342 18.79 -30.93 13.77
C SER A 342 18.39 -30.80 12.29
N LEU A 343 19.34 -30.43 11.43
CA LEU A 343 19.13 -30.47 9.98
C LEU A 343 18.79 -31.88 9.49
N ALA A 344 19.36 -32.92 10.11
CA ALA A 344 19.03 -34.32 9.81
C ALA A 344 17.58 -34.65 10.17
N ASP A 345 17.07 -34.18 11.32
CA ASP A 345 15.67 -34.40 11.70
C ASP A 345 14.72 -33.74 10.69
N LEU A 346 15.00 -32.51 10.28
CA LEU A 346 14.19 -31.80 9.28
C LEU A 346 14.24 -32.48 7.90
N ALA A 347 15.41 -32.95 7.46
CA ALA A 347 15.56 -33.68 6.20
C ALA A 347 14.82 -35.02 6.22
N VAL A 348 14.85 -35.73 7.36
CA VAL A 348 14.08 -36.96 7.58
C VAL A 348 12.58 -36.68 7.54
N LEU A 349 12.09 -35.62 8.19
CA LEU A 349 10.68 -35.24 8.12
C LEU A 349 10.22 -34.99 6.68
N ILE A 350 11.03 -34.25 5.90
CA ILE A 350 10.77 -34.01 4.48
C ILE A 350 10.71 -35.32 3.70
N ARG A 351 11.71 -36.19 3.85
CA ARG A 351 11.78 -37.46 3.13
C ARG A 351 10.63 -38.40 3.48
N LYS A 352 10.18 -38.41 4.74
CA LYS A 352 9.02 -39.20 5.16
C LYS A 352 7.75 -38.78 4.43
N GLU A 353 7.46 -37.49 4.36
CA GLU A 353 6.28 -37.00 3.61
C GLU A 353 6.38 -37.30 2.11
N VAL A 354 7.58 -37.16 1.52
CA VAL A 354 7.84 -37.57 0.12
C VAL A 354 7.49 -39.05 -0.11
N ASN A 355 7.95 -39.94 0.77
CA ASN A 355 7.75 -41.39 0.62
C ASN A 355 6.31 -41.82 0.92
N LEU A 356 5.65 -41.18 1.88
CA LEU A 356 4.30 -41.55 2.32
C LEU A 356 3.23 -41.20 1.29
N ARG A 357 3.39 -40.09 0.56
CA ARG A 357 2.28 -39.51 -0.22
C ARG A 357 2.46 -39.51 -1.73
N LEU A 358 3.70 -39.57 -2.21
CA LEU A 358 3.96 -39.48 -3.65
C LEU A 358 4.00 -40.87 -4.28
N ASP A 359 2.83 -41.43 -4.53
CA ASP A 359 2.66 -42.61 -5.37
C ASP A 359 2.26 -42.22 -6.81
N ASN A 360 1.92 -43.23 -7.62
CA ASN A 360 1.46 -43.03 -9.00
C ASN A 360 -0.02 -42.62 -9.11
N GLN A 361 -0.75 -42.53 -8.01
CA GLN A 361 -2.16 -42.11 -7.98
C GLN A 361 -2.36 -40.69 -7.44
N PHE A 362 -1.35 -40.12 -6.79
CA PHE A 362 -1.41 -38.79 -6.18
C PHE A 362 -1.99 -37.71 -7.12
N THR A 363 -1.61 -37.71 -8.41
CA THR A 363 -2.16 -36.72 -9.35
C THR A 363 -3.64 -36.89 -9.57
N ASP A 364 -4.13 -38.13 -9.67
CA ASP A 364 -5.55 -38.42 -9.88
C ASP A 364 -6.39 -38.08 -8.65
N ASP A 365 -5.86 -38.27 -7.43
CA ASP A 365 -6.56 -37.85 -6.19
C ASP A 365 -6.68 -36.31 -6.12
N VAL A 366 -5.62 -35.58 -6.46
CA VAL A 366 -5.68 -34.10 -6.57
C VAL A 366 -6.64 -33.64 -7.67
N VAL A 367 -6.62 -34.27 -8.85
CA VAL A 367 -7.58 -33.98 -9.94
C VAL A 367 -9.02 -34.19 -9.45
N THR A 368 -9.25 -35.26 -8.68
CA THR A 368 -10.56 -35.56 -8.10
C THR A 368 -10.97 -34.52 -7.05
N LEU A 369 -10.03 -34.06 -6.22
CA LEU A 369 -10.27 -32.97 -5.26
C LEU A 369 -10.68 -31.68 -5.98
N VAL A 370 -9.97 -31.34 -7.06
CA VAL A 370 -10.26 -30.12 -7.84
C VAL A 370 -11.62 -30.19 -8.51
N ASP A 371 -12.01 -31.33 -9.08
CA ASP A 371 -13.29 -31.50 -9.78
C ASP A 371 -14.50 -31.33 -8.84
N GLN A 372 -14.31 -31.60 -7.54
CA GLN A 372 -15.34 -31.42 -6.51
C GLN A 372 -15.49 -29.97 -6.02
N LEU A 373 -14.60 -29.06 -6.41
CA LEU A 373 -14.69 -27.66 -5.99
C LEU A 373 -15.84 -26.95 -6.72
N GLU A 374 -16.64 -26.20 -5.97
CA GLU A 374 -17.60 -25.26 -6.57
C GLU A 374 -16.88 -24.07 -7.24
N ASP A 375 -15.69 -23.72 -6.76
CA ASP A 375 -14.89 -22.59 -7.23
C ASP A 375 -13.41 -22.95 -7.16
N VAL A 376 -12.76 -22.99 -8.33
CA VAL A 376 -11.35 -23.40 -8.47
C VAL A 376 -10.37 -22.42 -7.85
N THR A 377 -10.77 -21.20 -7.51
CA THR A 377 -9.89 -20.23 -6.84
C THR A 377 -9.79 -20.46 -5.33
N ARG A 378 -10.65 -21.29 -4.74
CA ARG A 378 -10.66 -21.55 -3.31
C ARG A 378 -9.57 -22.51 -2.85
N LEU A 379 -9.00 -23.31 -3.74
CA LEU A 379 -7.92 -24.23 -3.39
C LEU A 379 -6.56 -23.52 -3.52
N VAL A 380 -5.88 -23.33 -2.39
CA VAL A 380 -4.56 -22.69 -2.34
C VAL A 380 -3.55 -23.58 -1.63
N PRO A 381 -2.25 -23.57 -1.99
CA PRO A 381 -1.26 -24.29 -1.19
C PRO A 381 -1.14 -23.69 0.21
N THR A 382 -1.12 -24.54 1.24
CA THR A 382 -1.29 -24.14 2.64
C THR A 382 -0.24 -23.13 3.13
N ALA A 383 1.00 -23.21 2.65
CA ALA A 383 2.07 -22.26 2.99
C ALA A 383 1.79 -20.84 2.49
N PHE A 384 0.93 -20.65 1.47
CA PHE A 384 0.52 -19.32 1.01
C PHE A 384 -0.60 -18.71 1.85
N LEU A 385 -1.11 -19.38 2.89
CA LEU A 385 -2.00 -18.73 3.86
C LEU A 385 -1.28 -17.70 4.71
N ASP A 386 0.03 -17.86 4.86
CA ASP A 386 0.89 -17.07 5.75
C ASP A 386 2.03 -16.40 4.97
N VAL A 387 1.69 -15.77 3.83
CA VAL A 387 2.64 -14.95 3.07
C VAL A 387 3.11 -13.81 3.97
N LEU A 388 4.43 -13.69 4.15
CA LEU A 388 5.16 -12.82 5.10
C LEU A 388 5.38 -13.37 6.51
N GLY A 389 4.76 -14.50 6.85
CA GLY A 389 4.88 -15.05 8.19
C GLY A 389 5.92 -16.15 8.29
N ARG A 390 5.47 -17.30 8.73
CA ARG A 390 6.26 -18.40 9.30
C ARG A 390 6.43 -19.56 8.32
N SER A 391 5.68 -19.57 7.23
CA SER A 391 5.65 -20.67 6.26
C SER A 391 6.56 -20.40 5.06
N SER A 392 6.86 -21.44 4.28
CA SER A 392 7.75 -21.33 3.12
C SER A 392 7.35 -22.29 2.01
N VAL A 393 7.76 -21.95 0.79
CA VAL A 393 7.54 -22.73 -0.42
C VAL A 393 8.85 -22.87 -1.17
N GLN A 394 9.15 -24.08 -1.64
CA GLN A 394 10.30 -24.32 -2.50
C GLN A 394 9.89 -24.93 -3.83
N THR A 395 10.52 -24.47 -4.90
CA THR A 395 10.55 -25.15 -6.19
C THR A 395 12.00 -25.42 -6.60
N SER A 396 12.25 -26.57 -7.23
CA SER A 396 13.59 -27.00 -7.60
C SER A 396 13.70 -27.29 -9.09
N TRP A 397 14.60 -26.58 -9.75
CA TRP A 397 14.86 -26.65 -11.18
C TRP A 397 16.18 -27.37 -11.50
N ALA A 398 16.78 -28.00 -10.50
CA ALA A 398 18.09 -28.63 -10.61
C ALA A 398 18.16 -29.74 -11.69
N GLU A 399 17.03 -30.38 -12.00
CA GLU A 399 16.90 -31.42 -13.05
C GLU A 399 16.75 -30.85 -14.47
N PHE A 400 16.58 -29.52 -14.63
CA PHE A 400 16.40 -28.91 -15.95
C PHE A 400 17.73 -28.43 -16.51
N ASP A 401 17.98 -28.77 -17.77
CA ASP A 401 19.20 -28.39 -18.47
C ASP A 401 18.94 -27.24 -19.46
N LEU A 402 18.73 -26.04 -18.90
CA LEU A 402 18.57 -24.82 -19.69
C LEU A 402 19.92 -24.29 -20.22
N ALA A 403 21.04 -24.67 -19.58
CA ALA A 403 22.38 -24.21 -19.94
C ALA A 403 22.89 -24.80 -21.27
N THR A 404 22.31 -25.91 -21.74
CA THR A 404 22.67 -26.52 -23.03
C THR A 404 21.85 -26.03 -24.21
N VAL A 405 20.86 -25.16 -24.01
CA VAL A 405 20.03 -24.63 -25.10
C VAL A 405 20.84 -23.67 -25.96
N GLU A 406 21.00 -24.01 -27.24
CA GLU A 406 21.75 -23.23 -28.22
C GLU A 406 20.85 -22.27 -29.00
N TRP A 407 21.18 -20.99 -28.95
CA TRP A 407 20.47 -19.88 -29.59
C TRP A 407 21.14 -19.40 -30.88
N GLY A 408 22.39 -19.82 -31.13
CA GLY A 408 23.20 -19.46 -32.29
C GLY A 408 24.18 -18.30 -32.03
N PRO A 409 25.23 -18.18 -32.86
CA PRO A 409 26.39 -17.34 -32.58
C PRO A 409 26.07 -15.85 -32.58
N LEU A 410 25.09 -15.40 -33.37
CA LEU A 410 24.68 -13.98 -33.38
C LEU A 410 23.92 -13.57 -32.10
N LEU A 411 23.63 -14.51 -31.21
CA LEU A 411 23.06 -14.28 -29.89
C LEU A 411 24.01 -14.79 -28.77
N GLY A 412 25.30 -14.95 -29.04
CA GLY A 412 26.28 -15.40 -28.03
C GLY A 412 26.19 -16.90 -27.69
N ASP A 413 25.62 -17.69 -28.60
CA ASP A 413 25.43 -19.15 -28.55
C ASP A 413 24.50 -19.68 -27.46
N ARG A 414 24.67 -19.28 -26.20
CA ARG A 414 23.93 -19.80 -25.04
C ARG A 414 23.61 -18.68 -24.05
N ILE A 415 22.55 -18.88 -23.27
CA ILE A 415 22.26 -18.00 -22.12
C ILE A 415 23.31 -18.25 -21.02
N GLU A 416 23.87 -17.18 -20.45
CA GLU A 416 24.92 -17.33 -19.42
C GLU A 416 24.37 -17.42 -17.99
N ALA A 417 23.16 -16.92 -17.77
CA ALA A 417 22.48 -16.99 -16.48
C ALA A 417 20.97 -16.98 -16.64
N ILE A 418 20.27 -17.47 -15.62
CA ILE A 418 18.83 -17.30 -15.45
C ILE A 418 18.61 -16.55 -14.16
N ARG A 419 17.89 -15.45 -14.21
CA ARG A 419 17.63 -14.60 -13.05
C ARG A 419 16.16 -14.20 -13.02
N CYS A 420 15.65 -13.92 -11.82
CA CYS A 420 14.41 -13.16 -11.68
C CYS A 420 14.75 -11.66 -11.62
N PRO A 421 13.77 -10.78 -11.90
CA PRO A 421 13.97 -9.36 -11.67
C PRO A 421 14.13 -9.05 -10.17
N ASN A 422 14.55 -7.82 -9.86
CA ASN A 422 14.85 -7.34 -8.51
C ASN A 422 13.66 -7.34 -7.53
N THR A 423 12.43 -7.54 -8.03
CA THR A 423 11.19 -7.62 -7.25
C THR A 423 10.29 -8.75 -7.74
N GLY A 424 9.42 -9.24 -6.84
CA GLY A 424 8.35 -10.19 -7.19
C GLY A 424 8.61 -11.65 -6.83
N ILE A 425 9.69 -11.96 -6.12
CA ILE A 425 9.83 -13.24 -5.42
C ILE A 425 9.29 -13.06 -4.00
N LEU A 426 8.17 -13.72 -3.68
CA LEU A 426 7.49 -13.60 -2.39
C LEU A 426 8.40 -14.07 -1.23
N PRO A 427 8.30 -13.48 -0.03
CA PRO A 427 9.03 -13.95 1.14
C PRO A 427 8.65 -15.39 1.51
N GLY A 428 9.66 -16.21 1.77
CA GLY A 428 9.49 -17.65 1.99
C GLY A 428 9.33 -18.45 0.71
N CYS A 429 9.25 -17.83 -0.49
CA CYS A 429 9.33 -18.54 -1.76
C CYS A 429 10.77 -18.63 -2.25
N HIS A 430 11.23 -19.85 -2.51
CA HIS A 430 12.60 -20.12 -2.89
C HIS A 430 12.66 -20.95 -4.17
N VAL A 431 13.55 -20.56 -5.08
CA VAL A 431 13.74 -21.22 -6.38
C VAL A 431 15.16 -21.75 -6.46
N VAL A 432 15.33 -23.07 -6.44
CA VAL A 432 16.61 -23.69 -6.80
C VAL A 432 16.71 -23.63 -8.31
N LEU A 433 17.73 -22.96 -8.84
CA LEU A 433 17.96 -22.81 -10.28
C LEU A 433 18.59 -24.08 -10.87
N PRO A 434 18.63 -24.21 -12.21
CA PRO A 434 19.34 -25.29 -12.90
C PRO A 434 20.76 -25.52 -12.37
N THR A 435 21.16 -26.79 -12.34
CA THR A 435 22.51 -27.18 -11.97
C THR A 435 23.49 -26.57 -12.98
N LEU A 436 24.52 -25.89 -12.47
CA LEU A 436 25.54 -25.28 -13.30
C LEU A 436 26.49 -26.35 -13.86
N PRO A 437 27.22 -26.08 -14.95
CA PRO A 437 28.17 -27.04 -15.55
C PRO A 437 29.26 -27.55 -14.60
N ASP A 438 29.59 -26.78 -13.56
CA ASP A 438 30.54 -27.17 -12.52
C ASP A 438 29.95 -28.12 -11.45
N GLY A 439 28.66 -28.47 -11.58
CA GLY A 439 27.89 -29.28 -10.62
C GLY A 439 27.38 -28.51 -9.41
N GLY A 440 27.62 -27.20 -9.34
CA GLY A 440 27.10 -26.31 -8.31
C GLY A 440 25.65 -25.91 -8.58
N VAL A 441 25.02 -25.33 -7.57
CA VAL A 441 23.61 -24.93 -7.65
C VAL A 441 23.45 -23.50 -7.15
N GLU A 442 22.66 -22.72 -7.87
CA GLU A 442 22.23 -21.39 -7.42
C GLU A 442 20.81 -21.47 -6.84
N VAL A 443 20.54 -20.71 -5.78
CA VAL A 443 19.20 -20.56 -5.22
C VAL A 443 18.83 -19.10 -5.16
N VAL A 444 17.62 -18.77 -5.61
CA VAL A 444 16.98 -17.49 -5.36
C VAL A 444 16.22 -17.60 -4.04
N PHE A 445 16.71 -16.90 -3.02
CA PHE A 445 16.09 -16.85 -1.70
C PHE A 445 15.14 -15.64 -1.61
N GLY A 446 13.83 -15.88 -1.59
CA GLY A 446 12.81 -14.85 -1.39
C GLY A 446 12.69 -14.40 0.06
N THR A 447 12.84 -13.10 0.31
CA THR A 447 12.64 -12.51 1.63
C THR A 447 12.21 -11.04 1.52
N GLU A 448 11.79 -10.43 2.62
CA GLU A 448 11.62 -8.98 2.66
C GLU A 448 12.98 -8.29 2.61
N GLY A 449 13.12 -7.21 1.83
CA GLY A 449 14.42 -6.54 1.66
C GLY A 449 15.13 -6.16 2.97
N ARG A 450 14.37 -5.82 4.02
CA ARG A 450 14.91 -5.50 5.36
C ARG A 450 15.49 -6.71 6.11
N LEU A 451 15.09 -7.93 5.74
CA LEU A 451 15.50 -9.18 6.39
C LEU A 451 16.69 -9.85 5.70
N LEU A 452 17.07 -9.38 4.51
CA LEU A 452 18.17 -9.97 3.74
C LEU A 452 19.48 -10.03 4.55
N GLN A 453 19.78 -8.99 5.32
CA GLN A 453 20.97 -8.98 6.19
C GLN A 453 20.95 -10.11 7.22
N LYS A 454 19.78 -10.48 7.76
CA LYS A 454 19.67 -11.60 8.71
C LYS A 454 19.95 -12.95 8.06
N VAL A 455 19.63 -13.13 6.78
CA VAL A 455 20.02 -14.34 6.01
C VAL A 455 21.55 -14.46 5.97
N LEU A 456 22.25 -13.34 5.78
CA LEU A 456 23.71 -13.28 5.73
C LEU A 456 24.38 -13.43 7.10
N GLU A 457 23.62 -13.27 8.17
CA GLU A 457 24.07 -13.45 9.54
C GLU A 457 23.73 -14.84 10.09
N ASP A 458 22.91 -15.62 9.37
CA ASP A 458 22.52 -16.95 9.83
C ASP A 458 23.74 -17.90 9.83
N PRO A 459 24.11 -18.46 10.99
CA PRO A 459 25.35 -19.22 11.12
C PRO A 459 25.28 -20.60 10.47
N LEU A 460 24.09 -21.14 10.17
CA LEU A 460 23.97 -22.39 9.42
C LEU A 460 24.00 -22.11 7.90
N TRP A 461 23.39 -21.02 7.46
CA TRP A 461 23.41 -20.58 6.06
C TRP A 461 24.81 -20.14 5.59
N MET A 462 25.54 -19.42 6.45
CA MET A 462 26.87 -18.87 6.16
C MET A 462 28.01 -19.62 6.87
N ARG A 463 27.76 -20.85 7.36
CA ARG A 463 28.69 -21.61 8.21
C ARG A 463 30.08 -21.71 7.57
N LYS A 464 31.09 -21.19 8.27
CA LYS A 464 32.51 -21.37 7.94
C LYS A 464 33.09 -22.50 8.79
N THR A 465 33.55 -23.59 8.17
CA THR A 465 34.44 -24.56 8.83
C THR A 465 35.87 -24.38 8.32
N SER A 466 36.85 -24.74 9.15
CA SER A 466 38.28 -24.50 8.93
C SER A 466 38.94 -25.36 7.85
N SER A 467 38.19 -26.26 7.19
CA SER A 467 38.75 -27.18 6.19
C SER A 467 38.02 -27.23 4.85
N GLU A 468 36.82 -26.69 4.68
CA GLU A 468 36.14 -26.68 3.38
C GLU A 468 34.93 -25.74 3.42
N LEU A 469 34.85 -24.83 2.44
CA LEU A 469 33.84 -23.77 2.42
C LEU A 469 32.47 -24.34 2.03
N ILE A 470 31.42 -24.12 2.85
CA ILE A 470 30.10 -23.78 2.28
C ILE A 470 30.31 -22.39 1.68
N ASN A 471 30.86 -22.33 0.47
CA ASN A 471 31.18 -21.06 -0.18
C ASN A 471 29.88 -20.51 -0.74
N THR A 472 29.01 -19.97 0.13
CA THR A 472 27.92 -19.09 -0.28
C THR A 472 28.54 -17.83 -0.87
N ARG A 473 28.98 -17.94 -2.13
CA ARG A 473 29.47 -16.80 -2.90
C ARG A 473 28.25 -15.96 -3.21
N ILE A 474 28.19 -14.79 -2.61
CA ILE A 474 27.30 -13.74 -3.07
C ILE A 474 27.92 -13.24 -4.37
N TRP A 475 27.29 -13.55 -5.48
CA TRP A 475 27.55 -12.85 -6.73
C TRP A 475 27.30 -11.35 -6.49
N GLY A 476 28.37 -10.54 -6.56
CA GLY A 476 28.34 -9.10 -6.24
C GLY A 476 29.25 -8.62 -5.10
N LYS A 477 30.08 -9.47 -4.46
CA LYS A 477 31.11 -9.01 -3.50
C LYS A 477 32.31 -8.36 -4.22
N SER A 478 32.31 -7.05 -4.39
CA SER A 478 33.56 -6.26 -4.49
C SER A 478 33.91 -5.71 -3.11
N GLY A 479 35.18 -5.81 -2.70
CA GLY A 479 35.72 -5.55 -1.35
C GLY A 479 35.62 -4.11 -0.82
N ALA A 480 34.41 -3.56 -0.76
CA ALA A 480 34.06 -2.43 0.09
C ALA A 480 32.97 -2.91 1.06
N SER A 481 33.03 -2.42 2.30
CA SER A 481 31.98 -2.53 3.29
C SER A 481 30.58 -2.41 2.66
N TYR A 482 29.60 -3.16 3.18
CA TYR A 482 28.19 -2.88 2.94
C TYR A 482 27.93 -1.39 3.30
N TYR A 483 28.00 -0.51 2.32
CA TYR A 483 27.60 0.89 2.39
C TYR A 483 26.25 1.03 1.65
N PRO A 484 25.45 2.04 1.97
CA PRO A 484 24.01 1.96 2.13
C PRO A 484 23.34 2.34 0.81
N LEU A 485 23.12 1.35 -0.05
CA LEU A 485 22.37 1.54 -1.30
C LEU A 485 20.93 1.09 -1.13
N TYR A 486 20.10 1.93 -0.49
CA TYR A 486 18.65 2.01 -0.71
C TYR A 486 18.15 3.42 -0.37
N GLN A 487 18.64 4.43 -1.12
CA GLN A 487 17.94 5.69 -1.26
C GLN A 487 16.86 5.51 -2.35
N PHE A 488 15.65 5.94 -2.01
CA PHE A 488 14.49 6.08 -2.89
C PHE A 488 14.88 6.68 -4.25
N TYR A 489 14.53 6.00 -5.36
CA TYR A 489 14.47 6.64 -6.66
C TYR A 489 13.25 7.59 -6.68
N PRO A 490 13.43 8.90 -6.89
CA PRO A 490 12.36 9.80 -7.30
C PRO A 490 12.10 9.63 -8.81
N ASP A 491 10.83 9.77 -9.21
CA ASP A 491 10.40 9.85 -10.61
C ASP A 491 11.28 10.79 -11.44
N THR A 492 12.02 10.24 -12.42
CA THR A 492 12.77 11.01 -13.41
C THR A 492 11.88 11.28 -14.62
N ASN A 493 11.16 12.39 -14.61
CA ASN A 493 10.68 13.04 -15.82
C ASN A 493 10.44 14.54 -15.61
N THR A 494 11.52 15.32 -15.53
CA THR A 494 11.52 16.76 -15.83
C THR A 494 12.95 17.24 -16.09
N HIS A 495 13.27 17.55 -17.35
CA HIS A 495 14.41 18.39 -17.72
C HIS A 495 14.11 19.86 -17.39
N LEU A 496 14.94 20.55 -16.57
CA LEU A 496 15.24 22.01 -16.57
C LEU A 496 16.03 22.43 -15.29
N PRO A 497 16.74 23.58 -15.25
CA PRO A 497 18.19 23.64 -15.18
C PRO A 497 18.76 23.92 -13.78
N LEU A 498 20.04 23.56 -13.64
CA LEU A 498 20.98 23.78 -12.53
C LEU A 498 20.89 25.21 -11.97
N LEU A 499 20.67 25.37 -10.64
CA LEU A 499 21.40 26.31 -9.77
C LEU A 499 20.97 26.42 -8.29
N ASN A 500 19.93 25.74 -7.77
CA ASN A 500 19.38 26.09 -6.44
C ASN A 500 19.27 24.98 -5.36
N HIS A 501 20.01 23.87 -5.41
CA HIS A 501 19.92 22.81 -4.38
C HIS A 501 21.26 22.49 -3.67
N PRO A 502 21.35 22.59 -2.32
CA PRO A 502 22.49 22.10 -1.53
C PRO A 502 22.75 20.59 -1.69
N TYR A 503 21.76 19.86 -2.18
CA TYR A 503 21.81 18.41 -2.43
C TYR A 503 22.77 18.02 -3.56
N LEU A 504 22.94 18.89 -4.56
CA LEU A 504 23.84 18.64 -5.70
C LEU A 504 25.31 18.93 -5.35
N ILE A 505 25.57 19.84 -4.41
CA ILE A 505 26.92 20.07 -3.88
C ILE A 505 27.42 18.83 -3.12
N PHE A 506 26.52 18.13 -2.42
CA PHE A 506 26.85 16.89 -1.71
C PHE A 506 27.11 15.70 -2.66
N GLN A 507 26.38 15.60 -3.78
CA GLN A 507 26.61 14.57 -4.81
C GLN A 507 27.85 14.82 -5.68
N TYR A 508 28.26 16.09 -5.87
CA TYR A 508 29.49 16.41 -6.59
C TYR A 508 30.74 16.16 -5.72
N LEU A 509 30.63 16.36 -4.40
CA LEU A 509 31.70 16.08 -3.45
C LEU A 509 31.87 14.58 -3.12
N SER A 510 30.89 13.72 -3.43
CA SER A 510 30.92 12.29 -3.10
C SER A 510 31.55 11.38 -4.17
N ARG A 511 32.03 11.93 -5.30
CA ARG A 511 32.62 11.14 -6.41
C ARG A 511 34.13 10.91 -6.31
N SER A 512 34.81 11.48 -5.31
CA SER A 512 36.23 11.22 -5.06
C SER A 512 36.43 10.32 -3.84
N ASN A 513 37.18 9.22 -3.99
CA ASN A 513 37.59 8.35 -2.87
C ASN A 513 38.33 9.11 -1.75
N LEU A 514 38.92 10.29 -2.07
CA LEU A 514 39.49 11.21 -1.09
C LEU A 514 38.48 11.74 -0.07
N THR A 515 37.21 11.95 -0.45
CA THR A 515 36.22 12.61 0.43
C THR A 515 35.59 11.64 1.41
N ILE A 516 35.43 10.36 1.06
CA ILE A 516 34.89 9.33 1.96
C ILE A 516 35.92 8.99 3.04
N MET A 517 37.20 8.84 2.67
CA MET A 517 38.28 8.70 3.65
C MET A 517 38.39 9.94 4.55
N ALA A 518 38.31 11.15 3.98
CA ALA A 518 38.31 12.39 4.76
C ALA A 518 37.10 12.54 5.69
N LEU A 519 35.90 12.09 5.28
CA LEU A 519 34.69 12.09 6.12
C LEU A 519 34.78 11.04 7.23
N THR A 520 35.31 9.85 6.94
CA THR A 520 35.56 8.84 7.98
C THR A 520 36.61 9.36 8.96
N GLU A 521 37.75 9.87 8.49
CA GLU A 521 38.78 10.47 9.36
C GLU A 521 38.24 11.66 10.16
N LEU A 522 37.39 12.50 9.57
CA LEU A 522 36.72 13.62 10.26
C LEU A 522 35.76 13.16 11.35
N LEU A 523 35.08 12.01 11.17
CA LEU A 523 34.11 11.46 12.14
C LEU A 523 34.76 10.72 13.32
N ILE A 524 35.96 10.15 13.14
CA ILE A 524 36.80 9.57 14.23
C ILE A 524 37.80 10.58 14.80
N SER A 525 37.94 11.73 14.16
CA SER A 525 38.81 12.82 14.59
C SER A 525 38.26 13.54 15.83
N PRO A 526 39.14 14.13 16.67
CA PRO A 526 38.73 15.04 17.74
C PRO A 526 37.88 16.24 17.24
N TRP A 527 37.94 16.53 15.94
CA TRP A 527 37.18 17.58 15.26
C TRP A 527 35.78 17.14 14.82
N ALA A 528 35.40 15.86 14.97
CA ALA A 528 34.07 15.36 14.60
C ALA A 528 32.92 16.14 15.26
N PRO A 529 32.98 16.48 16.57
CA PRO A 529 31.93 17.27 17.20
C PRO A 529 31.85 18.68 16.60
N LEU A 530 32.99 19.29 16.26
CA LEU A 530 33.04 20.60 15.63
C LEU A 530 32.49 20.54 14.19
N ALA A 531 32.84 19.52 13.41
CA ALA A 531 32.33 19.31 12.07
C ALA A 531 30.82 19.07 12.05
N LEU A 532 30.31 18.26 13.00
CA LEU A 532 28.89 18.03 13.18
C LEU A 532 28.17 19.32 13.60
N ALA A 533 28.77 20.11 14.50
CA ALA A 533 28.25 21.41 14.89
C ALA A 533 28.20 22.39 13.70
N VAL A 534 29.24 22.44 12.87
CA VAL A 534 29.28 23.27 11.65
C VAL A 534 28.25 22.78 10.64
N ALA A 535 28.09 21.47 10.44
CA ALA A 535 27.09 20.92 9.53
C ALA A 535 25.66 21.22 10.01
N LEU A 536 25.40 21.11 11.32
CA LEU A 536 24.12 21.51 11.94
C LEU A 536 23.87 23.01 11.76
N VAL A 537 24.87 23.85 12.00
CA VAL A 537 24.77 25.30 11.79
C VAL A 537 24.52 25.61 10.31
N ALA A 538 25.24 24.98 9.38
CA ALA A 538 25.04 25.14 7.95
C ALA A 538 23.64 24.68 7.51
N TRP A 539 23.14 23.57 8.05
CA TRP A 539 21.79 23.05 7.77
C TRP A 539 20.69 24.06 8.11
N TYR A 540 20.86 24.85 9.17
CA TYR A 540 19.88 25.87 9.57
C TYR A 540 20.14 27.26 8.95
N ILE A 541 21.40 27.59 8.67
CA ILE A 541 21.77 28.88 8.06
C ILE A 541 21.55 28.88 6.55
N LEU A 542 21.81 27.78 5.84
CA LEU A 542 21.66 27.72 4.38
C LEU A 542 20.22 28.02 3.90
N PRO A 543 19.15 27.45 4.49
CA PRO A 543 17.78 27.83 4.16
C PRO A 543 17.47 29.29 4.48
N TRP A 544 18.07 29.85 5.54
CA TRP A 544 17.91 31.27 5.86
C TRP A 544 18.61 32.18 4.82
N ILE A 545 19.77 31.75 4.31
CA ILE A 545 20.48 32.45 3.25
C ILE A 545 19.68 32.38 1.94
N SER A 546 19.20 31.20 1.55
CA SER A 546 18.49 30.96 0.28
C SER A 546 17.13 31.66 0.23
N ASN A 547 16.41 31.75 1.35
CA ASN A 547 15.15 32.50 1.48
C ASN A 547 15.38 34.02 1.70
N SER A 548 16.30 34.61 0.93
CA SER A 548 16.70 36.01 1.07
C SER A 548 15.55 36.99 0.84
N ASN A 549 14.57 36.65 -0.01
CA ASN A 549 13.34 37.40 -0.25
C ASN A 549 12.43 37.49 1.00
N LEU A 550 12.55 36.57 1.94
CA LEU A 550 11.79 36.56 3.20
C LEU A 550 12.51 37.28 4.35
N ARG A 551 13.69 37.89 4.11
CA ARG A 551 14.45 38.62 5.14
C ARG A 551 13.76 39.91 5.56
N GLY A 552 13.56 40.11 6.86
CA GLY A 552 12.86 41.28 7.37
C GLY A 552 11.34 41.12 7.42
N ILE A 553 10.79 39.92 7.16
CA ILE A 553 9.45 39.57 7.65
C ILE A 553 9.60 39.28 9.16
N PRO A 554 8.80 39.91 10.03
CA PRO A 554 8.79 39.60 11.46
C PRO A 554 8.58 38.11 11.72
N ALA A 555 9.31 37.55 12.68
CA ALA A 555 9.24 36.13 13.00
C ALA A 555 9.66 35.89 14.46
N PRO A 556 9.11 34.87 15.14
CA PRO A 556 9.76 34.27 16.29
C PRO A 556 11.19 33.86 15.90
N PHE A 557 12.18 34.21 16.71
CA PHE A 557 13.59 34.07 16.33
C PHE A 557 13.95 32.67 15.77
N PRO A 558 13.57 31.54 16.39
CA PRO A 558 13.91 30.22 15.86
C PRO A 558 13.17 29.87 14.56
N ALA A 559 11.98 30.42 14.32
CA ALA A 559 11.19 30.17 13.11
C ALA A 559 11.85 30.70 11.83
N GLN A 560 12.83 31.61 11.97
CA GLN A 560 13.64 32.06 10.84
C GLN A 560 14.59 30.97 10.36
N PHE A 561 15.11 30.13 11.24
CA PHE A 561 16.20 29.21 10.89
C PHE A 561 15.73 27.77 10.75
N THR A 562 14.62 27.40 11.39
CA THR A 562 14.20 26.00 11.46
C THR A 562 12.68 25.82 11.54
N ASN A 563 12.20 24.71 10.98
CA ASN A 563 10.83 24.22 11.14
C ASN A 563 10.54 23.73 12.57
N LEU A 564 11.57 23.50 13.40
CA LEU A 564 11.44 22.95 14.74
C LEU A 564 10.57 23.82 15.67
N TRP A 565 10.55 25.14 15.46
CA TRP A 565 9.69 26.03 16.23
C TRP A 565 8.20 25.73 16.00
N LEU A 566 7.81 25.63 14.72
CA LEU A 566 6.43 25.32 14.35
C LEU A 566 6.07 23.88 14.72
N LEU A 567 6.99 22.94 14.51
CA LEU A 567 6.82 21.53 14.90
C LEU A 567 6.60 21.39 16.40
N SER A 568 7.41 22.05 17.24
CA SER A 568 7.26 22.05 18.71
C SER A 568 5.92 22.66 19.15
N THR A 569 5.49 23.71 18.46
CA THR A 569 4.21 24.37 18.70
C THR A 569 3.02 23.45 18.33
N CYS A 570 3.11 22.71 17.23
CA CYS A 570 2.12 21.70 16.84
C CYS A 570 2.12 20.50 17.79
N ARG A 571 3.29 19.99 18.19
CA ARG A 571 3.44 18.86 19.13
C ARG A 571 2.80 19.12 20.49
N ARG A 572 2.75 20.40 20.91
CA ARG A 572 2.09 20.85 22.15
C ARG A 572 0.58 21.08 21.99
N GLY A 573 0.05 21.01 20.76
CA GLY A 573 -1.35 21.23 20.44
C GLY A 573 -1.83 22.67 20.60
N LYS A 574 -0.93 23.65 20.39
CA LYS A 574 -1.17 25.09 20.62
C LYS A 574 -0.82 25.97 19.42
N ARG A 575 -0.83 25.45 18.19
CA ARG A 575 -0.40 26.20 17.00
C ARG A 575 -1.33 27.35 16.67
N TYR A 576 -2.66 27.20 16.65
CA TYR A 576 -3.56 28.33 16.39
C TYR A 576 -3.35 29.47 17.40
N GLU A 577 -3.28 29.13 18.69
CA GLU A 577 -3.16 30.09 19.79
C GLU A 577 -1.84 30.85 19.70
N ILE A 578 -0.72 30.13 19.51
CA ILE A 578 0.61 30.73 19.41
C ILE A 578 0.74 31.56 18.13
N VAL A 579 0.22 31.10 17.00
CA VAL A 579 0.25 31.88 15.75
C VAL A 579 -0.55 33.17 15.88
N ASP A 580 -1.71 33.12 16.54
CA ASP A 580 -2.52 34.31 16.85
C ASP A 580 -1.79 35.31 17.75
N GLN A 581 -1.20 34.84 18.84
CA GLN A 581 -0.39 35.67 19.74
C GLN A 581 0.79 36.32 19.01
N VAL A 582 1.43 35.58 18.10
CA VAL A 582 2.54 36.11 17.30
C VAL A 582 2.03 37.17 16.31
N HIS A 583 0.88 36.99 15.66
CA HIS A 583 0.27 38.03 14.82
C HIS A 583 -0.10 39.28 15.62
N LYS A 584 -0.70 39.13 16.81
CA LYS A 584 -1.00 40.25 17.73
C LYS A 584 0.25 41.03 18.12
N LYS A 585 1.42 40.38 18.20
CA LYS A 585 2.69 41.01 18.58
C LYS A 585 3.49 41.57 17.41
N LEU A 586 3.49 40.88 16.27
CA LEU A 586 4.42 41.12 15.15
C LEU A 586 3.75 41.71 13.90
N GLY A 587 2.42 41.74 13.85
CA GLY A 587 1.62 42.33 12.78
C GLY A 587 1.05 41.33 11.78
N VAL A 588 0.65 41.85 10.62
CA VAL A 588 -0.13 41.11 9.60
C VAL A 588 0.68 40.01 8.91
N LEU A 589 1.94 40.28 8.58
CA LEU A 589 2.85 39.32 7.94
C LEU A 589 3.82 38.74 8.96
N VAL A 590 3.71 37.43 9.22
CA VAL A 590 4.56 36.72 10.18
C VAL A 590 5.15 35.48 9.53
N ARG A 591 6.47 35.34 9.60
CA ARG A 591 7.16 34.12 9.20
C ARG A 591 7.13 33.11 10.35
N ILE A 592 6.53 31.95 10.11
CA ILE A 592 6.32 30.89 11.09
C ILE A 592 7.19 29.65 10.82
N ALA A 593 7.86 29.60 9.67
CA ALA A 593 8.91 28.64 9.35
C ALA A 593 9.88 29.24 8.31
N PRO A 594 11.04 28.62 8.00
CA PRO A 594 12.05 29.23 7.13
C PRO A 594 11.53 29.73 5.79
N ASN A 595 10.62 29.00 5.17
CA ASN A 595 9.95 29.35 3.91
C ASN A 595 8.43 29.59 4.05
N HIS A 596 7.88 29.62 5.28
CA HIS A 596 6.43 29.73 5.50
C HIS A 596 6.05 31.06 6.15
N VAL A 597 5.25 31.85 5.45
CA VAL A 597 4.66 33.11 5.91
C VAL A 597 3.16 32.96 6.13
N SER A 598 2.73 33.24 7.36
CA SER A 598 1.33 33.39 7.76
C SER A 598 0.89 34.84 7.52
N VAL A 599 -0.29 35.02 6.93
CA VAL A 599 -0.83 36.31 6.51
C VAL A 599 -2.20 36.51 7.16
N ALA A 600 -2.26 37.33 8.20
CA ALA A 600 -3.50 37.64 8.92
C ALA A 600 -4.28 38.79 8.27
N ASP A 601 -4.61 38.63 6.99
CA ASP A 601 -5.41 39.59 6.22
C ASP A 601 -6.53 38.86 5.44
N ALA A 602 -7.74 39.42 5.45
CA ALA A 602 -8.88 38.93 4.69
C ALA A 602 -8.63 39.04 3.17
N ASP A 603 -7.93 40.07 2.71
CA ASP A 603 -7.66 40.26 1.26
C ASP A 603 -6.68 39.21 0.71
N ALA A 604 -5.87 38.61 1.59
CA ALA A 604 -4.98 37.51 1.23
C ALA A 604 -5.73 36.20 0.96
N ILE A 605 -6.98 36.04 1.42
CA ILE A 605 -7.78 34.81 1.23
C ILE A 605 -7.97 34.53 -0.26
N ASN A 606 -8.45 35.51 -1.03
CA ASN A 606 -8.66 35.31 -2.46
C ASN A 606 -7.34 35.12 -3.20
N THR A 607 -6.29 35.83 -2.79
CA THR A 607 -4.97 35.71 -3.42
C THR A 607 -4.35 34.33 -3.21
N ILE A 608 -4.39 33.80 -1.99
CA ILE A 608 -3.72 32.54 -1.61
C ILE A 608 -4.60 31.32 -1.92
N TYR A 609 -5.92 31.41 -1.75
CA TYR A 609 -6.85 30.28 -1.89
C TYR A 609 -7.79 30.37 -3.09
N GLY A 610 -7.86 31.50 -3.79
CA GLY A 610 -8.79 31.71 -4.90
C GLY A 610 -8.47 30.93 -6.17
N HIS A 611 -9.35 31.09 -7.16
CA HIS A 611 -9.22 30.44 -8.46
C HIS A 611 -8.12 31.12 -9.29
N GLY A 612 -7.45 30.35 -10.16
CA GLY A 612 -6.49 30.88 -11.12
C GLY A 612 -5.11 31.29 -10.57
N ASN A 613 -4.89 31.25 -9.25
CA ASN A 613 -3.62 31.68 -8.63
C ASN A 613 -2.44 30.74 -8.85
N GLY A 614 -2.66 29.53 -9.39
CA GLY A 614 -1.60 28.57 -9.69
C GLY A 614 -0.94 27.89 -8.49
N PHE A 615 -1.31 28.21 -7.24
CA PHE A 615 -0.64 27.67 -6.05
C PHE A 615 -0.98 26.20 -5.81
N LEU A 616 -0.04 25.48 -5.21
CA LEU A 616 -0.17 24.07 -4.86
C LEU A 616 -0.47 23.91 -3.37
N LYS A 617 -1.08 22.79 -2.98
CA LYS A 617 -1.01 22.37 -1.57
C LYS A 617 0.47 22.05 -1.25
N ALA A 618 0.96 22.54 -0.11
CA ALA A 618 2.33 22.28 0.33
C ALA A 618 2.57 20.79 0.65
N ASP A 619 3.83 20.40 0.83
CA ASP A 619 4.25 19.07 1.29
C ASP A 619 3.70 18.67 2.67
N PHE A 620 3.25 19.65 3.47
CA PHE A 620 2.46 19.44 4.69
C PHE A 620 1.35 18.38 4.53
N TYR A 621 0.69 18.32 3.37
CA TYR A 621 -0.42 17.40 3.14
C TYR A 621 0.04 15.94 2.90
N ASP A 622 1.33 15.70 2.66
CA ASP A 622 1.87 14.35 2.39
C ASP A 622 1.88 13.46 3.65
N THR A 623 1.91 14.07 4.84
CA THR A 623 1.81 13.34 6.12
C THR A 623 0.40 12.85 6.43
N PHE A 624 -0.59 13.31 5.67
CA PHE A 624 -2.00 12.91 5.77
C PHE A 624 -2.38 11.76 4.82
N VAL A 625 -1.43 11.21 4.05
CA VAL A 625 -1.64 10.03 3.20
C VAL A 625 -1.60 8.75 4.04
N SER A 626 -2.67 7.96 3.98
CA SER A 626 -2.82 6.66 4.66
C SER A 626 -2.71 5.47 3.70
N ILE A 627 -3.56 5.40 2.67
CA ILE A 627 -3.55 4.33 1.65
C ILE A 627 -3.05 4.89 0.33
N ARG A 628 -3.85 5.78 -0.26
CA ARG A 628 -3.55 6.56 -1.47
C ARG A 628 -3.94 8.01 -1.21
N ARG A 629 -3.49 8.92 -2.08
CA ARG A 629 -3.96 10.31 -2.05
C ARG A 629 -5.46 10.36 -2.35
N GLY A 630 -6.25 10.92 -1.44
CA GLY A 630 -7.65 11.30 -1.65
C GLY A 630 -7.79 12.79 -1.96
N LEU A 631 -9.01 13.29 -2.13
CA LEU A 631 -9.27 14.70 -2.47
C LEU A 631 -8.59 15.70 -1.51
N PHE A 632 -8.56 15.38 -0.21
CA PHE A 632 -7.97 16.25 0.82
C PHE A 632 -6.45 16.45 0.69
N ASN A 633 -5.68 15.42 0.35
CA ASN A 633 -4.21 15.46 0.34
C ASN A 633 -3.59 15.38 -1.07
N THR A 634 -4.40 15.38 -2.13
CA THR A 634 -3.93 15.49 -3.52
C THR A 634 -3.38 16.89 -3.79
N ARG A 635 -2.07 16.98 -4.05
CA ARG A 635 -1.36 18.24 -4.32
C ARG A 635 -1.47 18.67 -5.78
N ASP A 636 -1.31 17.73 -6.70
CA ASP A 636 -1.43 17.98 -8.14
C ASP A 636 -2.80 18.61 -8.48
N ARG A 637 -2.78 19.58 -9.39
CA ARG A 637 -3.97 20.36 -9.73
C ARG A 637 -4.90 19.61 -10.67
N ALA A 638 -4.36 18.88 -11.64
CA ALA A 638 -5.16 18.15 -12.61
C ALA A 638 -5.85 16.96 -11.92
N GLU A 639 -5.09 16.17 -11.16
CA GLU A 639 -5.61 15.05 -10.38
C GLU A 639 -6.67 15.49 -9.38
N HIS A 640 -6.43 16.59 -8.65
CA HIS A 640 -7.43 17.11 -7.72
C HIS A 640 -8.68 17.61 -8.44
N SER A 641 -8.55 18.29 -9.58
CA SER A 641 -9.71 18.79 -10.32
C SER A 641 -10.58 17.64 -10.83
N ARG A 642 -9.95 16.57 -11.33
CA ARG A 642 -10.63 15.31 -11.71
C ARG A 642 -11.39 14.71 -10.52
N LYS A 643 -10.70 14.48 -9.39
CA LYS A 643 -11.32 13.94 -8.17
C LYS A 643 -12.45 14.81 -7.66
N ARG A 644 -12.25 16.14 -7.62
CA ARG A 644 -13.27 17.08 -7.13
C ARG A 644 -14.52 17.03 -7.98
N LYS A 645 -14.38 16.97 -9.31
CA LYS A 645 -15.50 16.87 -10.25
C LYS A 645 -16.38 15.66 -9.90
N ILE A 646 -15.75 14.50 -9.71
CA ILE A 646 -16.44 13.25 -9.36
C ILE A 646 -17.14 13.36 -7.99
N VAL A 647 -16.42 13.80 -6.96
CA VAL A 647 -16.92 13.84 -5.57
C VAL A 647 -17.98 14.93 -5.35
N SER A 648 -17.88 16.07 -6.04
CA SER A 648 -18.75 17.23 -5.78
C SER A 648 -20.24 16.98 -6.04
N HIS A 649 -20.59 16.11 -7.00
CA HIS A 649 -21.98 15.76 -7.29
C HIS A 649 -22.65 15.03 -6.12
N THR A 650 -21.89 14.23 -5.38
CA THR A 650 -22.37 13.52 -4.18
C THR A 650 -22.81 14.49 -3.07
N PHE A 651 -22.19 15.67 -2.98
CA PHE A 651 -22.47 16.67 -1.94
C PHE A 651 -23.28 17.88 -2.43
N ALA A 652 -23.86 17.79 -3.63
CA ALA A 652 -24.80 18.79 -4.11
C ALA A 652 -26.06 18.83 -3.22
N PRO A 653 -26.72 19.98 -3.02
CA PRO A 653 -27.86 20.10 -2.11
C PRO A 653 -28.95 19.04 -2.34
N LYS A 654 -29.27 18.75 -3.61
CA LYS A 654 -30.26 17.71 -3.98
C LYS A 654 -29.85 16.31 -3.52
N SER A 655 -28.57 15.96 -3.65
CA SER A 655 -28.04 14.65 -3.22
C SER A 655 -28.03 14.55 -1.70
N VAL A 656 -27.68 15.63 -1.01
CA VAL A 656 -27.62 15.68 0.46
C VAL A 656 -28.99 15.47 1.11
N LEU A 657 -30.07 15.96 0.51
CA LEU A 657 -31.45 15.70 0.98
C LEU A 657 -31.79 14.21 1.03
N GLU A 658 -31.22 13.40 0.12
CA GLU A 658 -31.45 11.95 0.14
C GLU A 658 -30.74 11.23 1.29
N PHE A 659 -29.81 11.91 1.98
CA PHE A 659 -29.11 11.36 3.14
C PHE A 659 -29.86 11.58 4.46
N GLU A 660 -30.85 12.48 4.48
CA GLU A 660 -31.60 12.84 5.69
C GLU A 660 -32.21 11.63 6.43
N PRO A 661 -32.85 10.64 5.76
CA PRO A 661 -33.44 9.50 6.46
C PRO A 661 -32.42 8.74 7.33
N TYR A 662 -31.19 8.56 6.83
CA TYR A 662 -30.11 7.88 7.57
C TYR A 662 -29.61 8.73 8.75
N ILE A 663 -29.53 10.06 8.58
CA ILE A 663 -29.18 10.98 9.67
C ILE A 663 -30.23 10.90 10.79
N ARG A 664 -31.51 10.93 10.43
CA ARG A 664 -32.62 10.88 11.40
C ARG A 664 -32.71 9.53 12.12
N GLN A 665 -32.41 8.43 11.44
CA GLN A 665 -32.34 7.11 12.08
C GLN A 665 -31.27 7.07 13.18
N ASN A 666 -30.10 7.66 12.94
CA ASN A 666 -29.05 7.75 13.97
C ASN A 666 -29.43 8.72 15.09
N LEU A 667 -30.13 9.84 14.78
CA LEU A 667 -30.68 10.74 15.79
C LEU A 667 -31.71 10.07 16.71
N ASP A 668 -32.48 9.11 16.20
CA ASP A 668 -33.46 8.34 16.99
C ASP A 668 -32.79 7.50 18.08
N ILE A 669 -31.69 6.83 17.73
CA ILE A 669 -30.86 6.10 18.70
C ILE A 669 -30.23 7.08 19.70
N PHE A 670 -29.74 8.21 19.22
CA PHE A 670 -29.12 9.24 20.06
C PHE A 670 -30.09 9.78 21.12
N ILE A 671 -31.31 10.20 20.75
CA ILE A 671 -32.29 10.69 21.72
C ILE A 671 -32.77 9.60 22.67
N SER A 672 -32.85 8.35 22.21
CA SER A 672 -33.21 7.22 23.07
C SER A 672 -32.18 7.01 24.18
N GLN A 673 -30.89 7.16 23.86
CA GLN A 673 -29.81 7.09 24.84
C GLN A 673 -29.79 8.29 25.78
N TRP A 674 -29.97 9.49 25.24
CA TRP A 674 -30.02 10.73 26.03
C TRP A 674 -31.24 10.78 26.95
N ASP A 675 -32.38 10.24 26.54
CA ASP A 675 -33.55 10.06 27.41
C ASP A 675 -33.25 9.12 28.59
N ARG A 676 -32.53 8.03 28.33
CA ARG A 676 -32.11 7.09 29.38
C ARG A 676 -31.11 7.72 30.35
N ILE A 677 -30.24 8.60 29.86
CA ILE A 677 -29.32 9.35 30.71
C ILE A 677 -30.10 10.37 31.55
N ALA A 678 -31.00 11.13 30.92
CA ALA A 678 -31.81 12.14 31.58
C ALA A 678 -32.78 11.58 32.64
N SER A 679 -33.17 10.29 32.54
CA SER A 679 -33.96 9.62 33.57
C SER A 679 -33.15 9.21 34.79
N ASN A 680 -31.84 9.04 34.65
CA ASN A 680 -30.91 8.73 35.74
C ASN A 680 -30.35 10.03 36.32
N LYS A 681 -31.16 10.67 37.16
CA LYS A 681 -30.85 12.00 37.72
C LYS A 681 -29.88 11.93 38.89
N ASP A 682 -28.93 12.86 38.90
CA ASP A 682 -28.09 13.18 40.03
C ASP A 682 -28.87 14.04 41.06
N ALA A 683 -28.19 14.42 42.15
CA ALA A 683 -28.79 15.22 43.23
C ALA A 683 -29.33 16.59 42.78
N ASP A 684 -28.85 17.14 41.66
CA ASP A 684 -29.30 18.41 41.07
C ASP A 684 -30.52 18.26 40.14
N GLY A 685 -31.02 17.03 39.94
CA GLY A 685 -32.18 16.75 39.09
C GLY A 685 -31.86 16.55 37.60
N TYR A 686 -30.58 16.53 37.22
CA TYR A 686 -30.10 16.33 35.84
C TYR A 686 -29.29 15.03 35.73
N GLY A 687 -29.32 14.38 34.58
CA GLY A 687 -28.41 13.27 34.27
C GLY A 687 -27.04 13.76 33.81
N SER A 688 -25.97 13.09 34.22
CA SER A 688 -24.58 13.38 33.81
C SER A 688 -24.27 12.92 32.39
N VAL A 689 -23.68 13.78 31.56
CA VAL A 689 -23.18 13.37 30.24
C VAL A 689 -21.96 14.18 29.76
N ASP A 690 -20.94 13.49 29.26
CA ASP A 690 -19.92 14.11 28.41
C ASP A 690 -20.45 14.22 26.98
N CYS A 691 -20.92 15.41 26.61
CA CYS A 691 -21.51 15.68 25.30
C CYS A 691 -20.55 15.43 24.14
N LEU A 692 -19.24 15.62 24.34
CA LEU A 692 -18.27 15.40 23.26
C LEU A 692 -18.29 13.93 22.80
N ASN A 693 -18.32 12.99 23.74
CA ASN A 693 -18.37 11.56 23.42
C ASN A 693 -19.61 11.22 22.61
N TRP A 694 -20.78 11.72 23.03
CA TRP A 694 -22.03 11.43 22.33
C TRP A 694 -22.12 12.09 20.95
N PHE A 695 -21.59 13.31 20.79
CA PHE A 695 -21.49 13.92 19.45
C PHE A 695 -20.47 13.21 18.57
N ASN A 696 -19.40 12.65 19.14
CA ASN A 696 -18.48 11.79 18.41
C ASN A 696 -19.20 10.52 17.95
N PHE A 697 -19.89 9.80 18.84
CA PHE A 697 -20.65 8.59 18.49
C PHE A 697 -21.66 8.87 17.39
N LEU A 698 -22.40 9.98 17.50
CA LEU A 698 -23.38 10.40 16.51
C LEU A 698 -22.75 10.69 15.14
N ALA A 699 -21.70 11.51 15.10
CA ALA A 699 -21.05 11.88 13.85
C ALA A 699 -20.35 10.68 13.19
N PHE A 700 -19.73 9.80 13.97
CA PHE A 700 -19.11 8.57 13.48
C PHE A 700 -20.13 7.59 12.92
N ASP A 701 -21.25 7.35 13.62
CA ASP A 701 -22.29 6.45 13.13
C ASP A 701 -23.00 7.00 11.89
N ILE A 702 -23.33 8.30 11.85
CA ILE A 702 -23.90 8.95 10.65
C ILE A 702 -22.96 8.80 9.46
N ILE A 703 -21.69 9.20 9.59
CA ILE A 703 -20.80 9.17 8.44
C ILE A 703 -20.45 7.74 8.03
N ALA A 704 -20.38 6.79 8.96
CA ALA A 704 -20.17 5.38 8.64
C ALA A 704 -21.37 4.79 7.89
N ASP A 705 -22.58 5.13 8.34
CA ASP A 705 -23.82 4.72 7.68
C ASP A 705 -23.91 5.29 6.25
N LEU A 706 -23.48 6.53 6.06
CA LEU A 706 -23.44 7.17 4.73
C LEU A 706 -22.25 6.68 3.85
N ALA A 707 -21.06 6.50 4.41
CA ALA A 707 -19.85 6.17 3.66
C ALA A 707 -19.65 4.67 3.43
N PHE A 708 -20.33 3.81 4.20
CA PHE A 708 -20.18 2.35 4.12
C PHE A 708 -21.51 1.60 4.07
N GLY A 709 -22.63 2.29 4.26
CA GLY A 709 -23.96 1.68 4.28
C GLY A 709 -24.35 1.02 5.61
N LYS A 710 -23.53 1.19 6.66
CA LYS A 710 -23.78 0.66 8.02
C LYS A 710 -23.06 1.50 9.10
N PRO A 711 -23.72 1.85 10.21
CA PRO A 711 -23.08 2.55 11.33
C PRO A 711 -22.01 1.69 12.01
N PHE A 712 -21.15 2.28 12.86
CA PHE A 712 -20.25 1.50 13.72
C PHE A 712 -20.99 0.84 14.88
N GLY A 713 -22.09 1.46 15.33
CA GLY A 713 -22.88 1.03 16.47
C GLY A 713 -22.49 1.74 17.77
N MET A 714 -21.67 2.79 17.70
CA MET A 714 -21.18 3.54 18.87
C MET A 714 -22.32 4.17 19.67
N LEU A 715 -23.36 4.67 19.01
CA LEU A 715 -24.56 5.20 19.68
C LEU A 715 -25.30 4.12 20.47
N SER A 716 -25.43 2.93 19.89
CA SER A 716 -26.18 1.83 20.50
C SER A 716 -25.49 1.27 21.73
N THR A 717 -24.15 1.17 21.69
CA THR A 717 -23.32 0.66 22.78
C THR A 717 -22.99 1.73 23.81
N GLY A 718 -23.00 3.01 23.42
CA GLY A 718 -22.50 4.12 24.23
C GLY A 718 -20.98 4.07 24.43
N ALA A 719 -20.24 3.47 23.50
CA ALA A 719 -18.79 3.24 23.62
C ALA A 719 -18.04 3.55 22.31
N ASP A 720 -16.83 4.10 22.43
CA ASP A 720 -15.90 4.29 21.30
C ASP A 720 -15.31 2.94 20.89
N ILE A 721 -16.06 2.18 20.13
CA ILE A 721 -15.66 0.86 19.64
C ILE A 721 -16.01 0.76 18.17
N ALA A 722 -15.00 0.55 17.32
CA ALA A 722 -15.17 0.21 15.92
C ALA A 722 -14.39 -1.05 15.56
N GLU A 723 -14.91 -1.75 14.56
CA GLU A 723 -14.23 -2.87 13.93
C GLU A 723 -13.07 -2.38 13.07
N VAL A 724 -11.88 -2.91 13.33
CA VAL A 724 -10.66 -2.69 12.55
C VAL A 724 -10.25 -4.02 11.94
N LYS A 725 -9.86 -4.01 10.66
CA LYS A 725 -9.17 -5.15 10.05
C LYS A 725 -7.90 -4.66 9.37
N ALA A 726 -6.79 -5.36 9.54
CA ALA A 726 -5.55 -5.05 8.81
C ALA A 726 -5.71 -5.27 7.28
N SER A 727 -6.59 -6.19 6.88
CA SER A 727 -7.01 -6.45 5.51
C SER A 727 -8.42 -7.06 5.49
N PRO A 728 -9.13 -7.14 4.36
CA PRO A 728 -10.50 -7.67 4.31
C PRO A 728 -10.66 -9.08 4.93
N THR A 729 -9.59 -9.88 4.85
CA THR A 729 -9.50 -11.27 5.33
C THR A 729 -8.85 -11.41 6.71
N SER A 730 -8.37 -10.33 7.32
CA SER A 730 -7.82 -10.36 8.68
C SER A 730 -8.95 -10.51 9.72
N PRO A 731 -8.69 -11.13 10.89
CA PRO A 731 -9.66 -11.16 11.97
C PRO A 731 -10.01 -9.74 12.39
N THR A 732 -11.30 -9.52 12.69
CA THR A 732 -11.79 -8.25 13.21
C THR A 732 -11.24 -8.05 14.63
N ILE A 733 -10.55 -6.93 14.83
CA ILE A 733 -10.22 -6.43 16.18
C ILE A 733 -11.09 -5.21 16.48
N TYR A 734 -11.26 -4.89 17.75
CA TYR A 734 -12.04 -3.73 18.18
C TYR A 734 -11.09 -2.66 18.71
N ALA A 735 -11.26 -1.42 18.26
CA ALA A 735 -10.43 -0.31 18.70
C ALA A 735 -11.23 1.00 18.81
N PRO A 736 -10.76 1.95 19.64
CA PRO A 736 -11.39 3.26 19.80
C PRO A 736 -11.14 4.14 18.58
N ALA A 737 -12.13 4.28 17.70
CA ALA A 737 -11.96 5.00 16.43
C ALA A 737 -11.84 6.51 16.63
N VAL A 738 -12.53 7.07 17.63
CA VAL A 738 -12.43 8.50 17.98
C VAL A 738 -11.02 8.79 18.48
N GLU A 739 -10.50 7.97 19.39
CA GLU A 739 -9.14 8.11 19.89
C GLU A 739 -8.09 7.95 18.78
N ILE A 740 -8.23 6.92 17.92
CA ILE A 740 -7.36 6.70 16.76
C ILE A 740 -7.36 7.93 15.85
N MET A 741 -8.53 8.49 15.55
CA MET A 741 -8.68 9.69 14.72
C MET A 741 -7.97 10.89 15.34
N ASN A 742 -8.11 11.08 16.65
CA ASN A 742 -7.49 12.15 17.40
C ASN A 742 -5.97 12.08 17.35
N ARG A 743 -5.40 10.94 17.74
CA ARG A 743 -3.94 10.70 17.72
C ARG A 743 -3.36 10.87 16.32
N ARG A 744 -4.03 10.32 15.30
CA ARG A 744 -3.63 10.44 13.90
C ARG A 744 -3.61 11.91 13.44
N GLY A 745 -4.64 12.68 13.78
CA GLY A 745 -4.72 14.10 13.43
C GLY A 745 -3.59 14.94 14.02
N GLU A 746 -3.25 14.71 15.30
CA GLU A 746 -2.17 15.41 16.00
C GLU A 746 -0.78 15.09 15.39
N VAL A 747 -0.47 13.80 15.19
CA VAL A 747 0.81 13.39 14.62
C VAL A 747 0.98 13.84 13.18
N SER A 748 -0.03 13.66 12.32
CA SER A 748 0.06 14.09 10.91
C SER A 748 0.26 15.59 10.80
N ALA A 749 -0.43 16.41 11.61
CA ALA A 749 -0.24 17.86 11.61
C ALA A 749 1.15 18.29 12.12
N THR A 750 1.67 17.59 13.14
CA THR A 750 3.00 17.84 13.70
C THR A 750 4.10 17.47 12.71
N LEU A 751 4.06 16.26 12.16
CA LEU A 751 5.00 15.81 11.13
C LEU A 751 4.87 16.62 9.85
N GLY A 752 3.68 17.16 9.54
CA GLY A 752 3.47 18.03 8.39
C GLY A 752 4.31 19.31 8.43
N CYS A 753 4.80 19.73 9.61
CA CYS A 753 5.70 20.86 9.75
C CYS A 753 7.14 20.53 9.33
N LEU A 754 7.51 19.24 9.30
CA LEU A 754 8.79 18.75 8.81
C LEU A 754 8.59 17.34 8.21
N PRO A 755 7.98 17.23 7.00
CA PRO A 755 7.54 15.94 6.45
C PRO A 755 8.67 14.92 6.28
N GLN A 756 9.91 15.40 6.12
CA GLN A 756 11.12 14.58 6.01
C GLN A 756 11.38 13.73 7.26
N LEU A 757 10.78 14.09 8.41
CA LEU A 757 10.88 13.35 9.65
C LEU A 757 10.00 12.09 9.68
N LYS A 758 8.94 12.01 8.85
CA LYS A 758 7.95 10.91 8.89
C LYS A 758 8.57 9.50 8.83
N PRO A 759 9.53 9.18 7.95
CA PRO A 759 10.16 7.85 7.89
C PRO A 759 10.91 7.47 9.18
N TYR A 760 11.42 8.49 9.89
CA TYR A 760 12.23 8.32 11.10
C TYR A 760 11.44 8.49 12.39
N ALA A 761 10.20 9.00 12.32
CA ALA A 761 9.41 9.40 13.47
C ALA A 761 9.17 8.26 14.48
N LYS A 762 9.05 7.01 14.00
CA LYS A 762 8.91 5.83 14.87
C LYS A 762 10.12 5.53 15.76
N TYR A 763 11.29 6.07 15.42
CA TYR A 763 12.53 5.91 16.18
C TYR A 763 12.80 7.07 17.15
N LEU A 764 11.95 8.10 17.14
CA LEU A 764 12.07 9.20 18.09
C LEU A 764 11.67 8.71 19.49
N PRO A 765 12.38 9.14 20.55
CA PRO A 765 12.14 8.69 21.93
C PRO A 765 10.85 9.27 22.56
N ASP A 766 9.93 9.78 21.74
CA ASP A 766 8.65 10.36 22.16
C ASP A 766 7.50 9.47 21.65
N PRO A 767 6.78 8.76 22.55
CA PRO A 767 5.69 7.84 22.19
C PRO A 767 4.59 8.47 21.33
N PHE A 768 4.45 9.80 21.37
CA PHE A 768 3.54 10.53 20.48
C PHE A 768 3.71 10.10 19.02
N PHE A 769 4.95 10.00 18.53
CA PHE A 769 5.21 9.66 17.13
C PHE A 769 4.94 8.20 16.81
N SER A 770 5.42 7.26 17.64
CA SER A 770 5.21 5.82 17.39
C SER A 770 3.73 5.44 17.49
N GLN A 771 3.03 5.91 18.53
CA GLN A 771 1.60 5.65 18.71
C GLN A 771 0.74 6.35 17.66
N GLY A 772 1.10 7.56 17.23
CA GLY A 772 0.35 8.24 16.17
C GLY A 772 0.57 7.63 14.79
N LEU A 773 1.76 7.09 14.49
CA LEU A 773 1.97 6.30 13.27
C LEU A 773 1.15 5.00 13.29
N GLN A 774 1.07 4.32 14.43
CA GLN A 774 0.17 3.18 14.61
C GLN A 774 -1.30 3.58 14.40
N ALA A 775 -1.71 4.75 14.89
CA ALA A 775 -3.06 5.27 14.66
C ALA A 775 -3.34 5.56 13.17
N VAL A 776 -2.33 5.99 12.39
CA VAL A 776 -2.45 6.13 10.92
C VAL A 776 -2.75 4.79 10.25
N GLU A 777 -2.09 3.72 10.69
CA GLU A 777 -2.28 2.36 10.18
C GLU A 777 -3.65 1.78 10.58
N ASN A 778 -4.04 1.89 11.85
CA ASN A 778 -5.32 1.39 12.36
C ASN A 778 -6.52 2.05 11.66
N LEU A 779 -6.44 3.36 11.41
CA LEU A 779 -7.51 4.10 10.74
C LEU A 779 -7.71 3.65 9.29
N ALA A 780 -6.62 3.31 8.58
CA ALA A 780 -6.71 2.72 7.25
C ALA A 780 -7.43 1.36 7.31
N GLY A 781 -7.14 0.56 8.34
CA GLY A 781 -7.79 -0.73 8.56
C GLY A 781 -9.31 -0.65 8.76
N ILE A 782 -9.81 0.41 9.43
CA ILE A 782 -11.25 0.65 9.59
C ILE A 782 -11.92 0.82 8.23
N ALA A 783 -11.37 1.69 7.36
CA ALA A 783 -11.96 1.92 6.04
C ALA A 783 -11.86 0.69 5.12
N ILE A 784 -10.74 -0.04 5.17
CA ILE A 784 -10.55 -1.27 4.38
C ILE A 784 -11.61 -2.32 4.77
N ALA A 785 -11.84 -2.52 6.06
CA ALA A 785 -12.83 -3.46 6.57
C ALA A 785 -14.23 -3.13 6.03
N ARG A 786 -14.63 -1.85 6.14
CA ARG A 786 -15.98 -1.40 5.82
C ARG A 786 -16.28 -1.32 4.32
N VAL A 787 -15.33 -0.85 3.52
CA VAL A 787 -15.49 -0.82 2.07
C VAL A 787 -15.54 -2.24 1.50
N SER A 788 -14.72 -3.15 2.03
CA SER A 788 -14.71 -4.54 1.52
C SER A 788 -15.99 -5.29 1.90
N GLU A 789 -16.48 -5.17 3.14
CA GLU A 789 -17.77 -5.73 3.55
C GLU A 789 -18.92 -5.26 2.63
N ARG A 790 -18.93 -3.99 2.25
CA ARG A 790 -19.96 -3.41 1.38
C ARG A 790 -19.86 -3.90 -0.06
N LEU A 791 -18.65 -4.05 -0.60
CA LEU A 791 -18.42 -4.56 -1.95
C LEU A 791 -18.72 -6.07 -2.04
N GLU A 792 -18.39 -6.84 -0.99
CA GLU A 792 -18.64 -8.29 -0.92
C GLU A 792 -20.12 -8.64 -0.79
N ARG A 793 -20.91 -7.83 -0.08
CA ARG A 793 -22.38 -8.02 0.03
C ARG A 793 -23.16 -7.71 -1.25
N GLY A 794 -22.48 -7.38 -2.35
CA GLY A 794 -23.13 -7.13 -3.63
C GLY A 794 -24.00 -5.87 -3.66
N GLY A 795 -23.70 -4.88 -2.79
CA GLY A 795 -24.28 -3.52 -2.73
C GLY A 795 -25.79 -3.42 -3.05
N ASP A 796 -26.63 -3.17 -2.04
CA ASP A 796 -28.03 -2.81 -2.27
C ASP A 796 -28.13 -1.60 -3.23
N SER A 797 -28.54 -1.87 -4.47
CA SER A 797 -28.62 -0.89 -5.57
C SER A 797 -29.72 0.16 -5.36
N THR A 798 -30.58 -0.04 -4.36
CA THR A 798 -31.65 0.89 -4.00
C THR A 798 -31.22 1.93 -2.96
N ARG A 799 -30.15 1.67 -2.21
CA ARG A 799 -29.65 2.58 -1.18
C ARG A 799 -28.94 3.79 -1.79
N LYS A 800 -29.31 4.99 -1.33
CA LYS A 800 -28.78 6.27 -1.83
C LYS A 800 -27.82 6.89 -0.81
N ASP A 801 -26.66 6.28 -0.65
CA ASP A 801 -25.62 6.72 0.30
C ASP A 801 -24.39 7.33 -0.42
N LEU A 802 -23.42 7.86 0.34
CA LEU A 802 -22.24 8.53 -0.23
C LEU A 802 -21.42 7.56 -1.09
N LEU A 803 -21.30 6.31 -0.67
CA LEU A 803 -20.50 5.32 -1.38
C LEU A 803 -21.17 4.89 -2.69
N ALA A 804 -22.48 4.66 -2.68
CA ALA A 804 -23.26 4.39 -3.90
C ALA A 804 -23.10 5.52 -4.92
N ARG A 805 -23.13 6.77 -4.46
CA ARG A 805 -22.89 7.95 -5.31
C ARG A 805 -21.46 8.02 -5.83
N LEU A 806 -20.45 7.71 -5.01
CA LEU A 806 -19.06 7.63 -5.46
C LEU A 806 -18.83 6.52 -6.50
N MET A 807 -19.47 5.35 -6.33
CA MET A 807 -19.44 4.24 -7.30
C MET A 807 -20.11 4.60 -8.63
N GLN A 808 -21.11 5.48 -8.60
CA GLN A 808 -21.76 6.04 -9.80
C GLN A 808 -20.95 7.15 -10.46
N GLY A 809 -19.97 7.73 -9.74
CA GLY A 809 -19.09 8.76 -10.26
C GLY A 809 -18.34 8.30 -11.50
N ARG A 810 -18.24 9.18 -12.50
CA ARG A 810 -17.47 8.97 -13.73
C ARG A 810 -16.52 10.13 -13.97
N ASP A 811 -15.33 9.83 -14.46
CA ASP A 811 -14.35 10.86 -14.84
C ASP A 811 -14.61 11.43 -16.25
N GLU A 812 -13.70 12.26 -16.76
CA GLU A 812 -13.86 12.93 -18.06
C GLU A 812 -13.85 11.97 -19.27
N LYS A 813 -13.36 10.74 -19.07
CA LYS A 813 -13.35 9.67 -20.08
C LYS A 813 -14.56 8.74 -19.94
N GLY A 814 -15.43 8.99 -18.95
CA GLY A 814 -16.58 8.13 -18.66
C GLY A 814 -16.23 6.91 -17.80
N GLU A 815 -15.05 6.86 -17.19
CA GLU A 815 -14.58 5.71 -16.40
C GLU A 815 -14.94 5.86 -14.91
N PRO A 816 -15.28 4.75 -14.20
CA PRO A 816 -15.55 4.78 -12.76
C PRO A 816 -14.27 5.00 -11.94
N LEU A 817 -14.44 5.37 -10.66
CA LEU A 817 -13.34 5.35 -9.69
C LEU A 817 -12.86 3.90 -9.48
N GLY A 818 -11.55 3.67 -9.59
CA GLY A 818 -10.96 2.37 -9.23
C GLY A 818 -11.14 2.05 -7.74
N ARG A 819 -11.11 0.77 -7.35
CA ARG A 819 -11.36 0.32 -5.97
C ARG A 819 -10.48 1.00 -4.93
N ASP A 820 -9.19 1.15 -5.18
CA ASP A 820 -8.26 1.82 -4.24
C ASP A 820 -8.56 3.31 -4.09
N GLU A 821 -8.96 3.97 -5.18
CA GLU A 821 -9.34 5.37 -5.17
C GLU A 821 -10.68 5.55 -4.44
N LEU A 822 -11.66 4.68 -4.70
CA LEU A 822 -12.93 4.62 -3.98
C LEU A 822 -12.72 4.44 -2.48
N THR A 823 -11.84 3.51 -2.08
CA THR A 823 -11.50 3.24 -0.68
C THR A 823 -10.82 4.46 -0.03
N ALA A 824 -9.91 5.13 -0.75
CA ALA A 824 -9.26 6.34 -0.26
C ALA A 824 -10.23 7.52 -0.12
N GLU A 825 -11.20 7.66 -1.01
CA GLU A 825 -12.25 8.68 -0.91
C GLU A 825 -13.24 8.36 0.23
N ALA A 826 -13.65 7.10 0.40
CA ALA A 826 -14.50 6.67 1.52
C ALA A 826 -13.82 6.91 2.88
N LEU A 827 -12.52 6.59 2.99
CA LEU A 827 -11.71 6.93 4.18
C LEU A 827 -11.64 8.45 4.38
N THR A 828 -11.43 9.22 3.31
CA THR A 828 -11.40 10.69 3.37
C THR A 828 -12.72 11.24 3.90
N GLN A 829 -13.85 10.67 3.49
CA GLN A 829 -15.19 11.06 3.95
C GLN A 829 -15.40 10.71 5.42
N LEU A 830 -15.03 9.50 5.86
CA LEU A 830 -15.08 9.10 7.27
C LEU A 830 -14.32 10.11 8.15
N ILE A 831 -13.07 10.43 7.81
CA ILE A 831 -12.23 11.37 8.57
C ILE A 831 -12.83 12.77 8.58
N ALA A 832 -13.21 13.29 7.40
CA ALA A 832 -13.64 14.66 7.27
C ALA A 832 -15.04 14.89 7.88
N GLY A 833 -15.94 13.91 7.75
CA GLY A 833 -17.34 14.01 8.16
C GLY A 833 -17.60 13.75 9.63
N SER A 834 -16.77 12.93 10.31
CA SER A 834 -16.96 12.66 11.74
C SER A 834 -16.41 13.79 12.62
N ASP A 835 -15.09 13.95 12.61
CA ASP A 835 -14.33 14.76 13.57
C ASP A 835 -14.68 16.26 13.48
N THR A 836 -14.97 16.80 12.29
CA THR A 836 -15.38 18.21 12.17
C THR A 836 -16.79 18.46 12.70
N THR A 837 -17.74 17.56 12.42
CA THR A 837 -19.14 17.72 12.79
C THR A 837 -19.36 17.51 14.30
N SER A 838 -18.68 16.53 14.90
CA SER A 838 -18.78 16.28 16.35
C SER A 838 -18.23 17.46 17.15
N ASN A 839 -17.03 17.95 16.81
CA ASN A 839 -16.40 19.10 17.47
C ASN A 839 -17.25 20.37 17.31
N SER A 840 -17.81 20.61 16.12
CA SER A 840 -18.68 21.77 15.88
C SER A 840 -19.98 21.69 16.67
N SER A 841 -20.58 20.50 16.78
CA SER A 841 -21.84 20.29 17.52
C SER A 841 -21.62 20.43 19.03
N CYS A 842 -20.49 19.94 19.55
CA CYS A 842 -20.07 20.14 20.93
C CYS A 842 -19.86 21.62 21.24
N ALA A 843 -19.11 22.34 20.40
CA ALA A 843 -18.92 23.78 20.55
C ALA A 843 -20.23 24.57 20.44
N LEU A 844 -21.14 24.16 19.55
CA LEU A 844 -22.46 24.78 19.39
C LEU A 844 -23.26 24.67 20.68
N LEU A 845 -23.34 23.48 21.28
CA LEU A 845 -24.00 23.27 22.57
C LEU A 845 -23.35 24.14 23.65
N TYR A 846 -22.02 24.12 23.76
CA TYR A 846 -21.30 24.91 24.75
C TYR A 846 -21.65 26.40 24.67
N HIS A 847 -21.56 26.98 23.47
CA HIS A 847 -21.81 28.40 23.27
C HIS A 847 -23.29 28.78 23.44
N ILE A 848 -24.23 27.94 23.01
CA ILE A 848 -25.67 28.19 23.21
C ILE A 848 -26.01 28.20 24.70
N VAL A 849 -25.58 27.17 25.45
CA VAL A 849 -25.95 27.02 26.86
C VAL A 849 -25.26 28.06 27.74
N ARG A 850 -24.02 28.43 27.41
CA ARG A 850 -23.26 29.44 28.18
C ARG A 850 -23.79 30.86 27.98
N THR A 851 -24.40 31.16 26.84
CA THR A 851 -24.75 32.54 26.47
C THR A 851 -26.18 32.86 26.90
N PRO A 852 -26.39 33.85 27.79
CA PRO A 852 -27.73 34.19 28.28
C PRO A 852 -28.71 34.52 27.15
N GLY A 853 -29.93 33.97 27.24
CA GLY A 853 -31.02 34.24 26.29
C GLY A 853 -30.98 33.47 24.97
N VAL A 854 -29.80 32.97 24.54
CA VAL A 854 -29.66 32.27 23.25
C VAL A 854 -30.48 30.97 23.23
N MET A 855 -30.34 30.13 24.26
CA MET A 855 -31.09 28.86 24.36
C MET A 855 -32.61 29.07 24.30
N GLN A 856 -33.12 30.08 25.02
CA GLN A 856 -34.56 30.39 25.06
C GLN A 856 -35.08 30.83 23.69
N LYS A 857 -34.36 31.74 23.03
CA LYS A 857 -34.72 32.25 21.70
C LYS A 857 -34.68 31.15 20.64
N LEU A 858 -33.71 30.25 20.70
CA LEU A 858 -33.66 29.07 19.82
C LEU A 858 -34.82 28.10 20.10
N TYR A 859 -35.12 27.82 21.37
CA TYR A 859 -36.24 26.95 21.74
C TYR A 859 -37.57 27.49 21.20
N GLU A 860 -37.82 28.80 21.37
CA GLU A 860 -39.01 29.47 20.82
C GLU A 860 -39.06 29.40 19.29
N GLU A 861 -37.95 29.70 18.60
CA GLU A 861 -37.86 29.62 17.13
C GLU A 861 -38.13 28.21 16.60
N ILE A 862 -37.60 27.18 17.26
CA ILE A 862 -37.78 25.78 16.86
C ILE A 862 -39.20 25.30 17.16
N CYS A 863 -39.74 25.59 18.34
CA CYS A 863 -41.11 25.20 18.73
C CYS A 863 -42.19 25.88 17.89
N ALA A 864 -41.91 27.05 17.28
CA ALA A 864 -42.83 27.73 16.38
C ALA A 864 -43.09 26.96 15.07
N VAL A 865 -42.17 26.08 14.64
CA VAL A 865 -42.25 25.36 13.37
C VAL A 865 -42.27 23.83 13.51
N VAL A 866 -41.73 23.28 14.60
CA VAL A 866 -41.69 21.83 14.85
C VAL A 866 -42.83 21.45 15.80
N PRO A 867 -43.79 20.61 15.37
CA PRO A 867 -44.90 20.16 16.21
C PRO A 867 -44.44 19.48 17.51
N GLU A 868 -45.27 19.54 18.56
CA GLU A 868 -44.94 19.04 19.90
C GLU A 868 -44.63 17.53 19.89
N ASP A 869 -45.41 16.74 19.16
CA ASP A 869 -45.30 15.28 19.01
C ASP A 869 -44.11 14.82 18.15
N VAL A 870 -43.49 15.73 17.39
CA VAL A 870 -42.32 15.42 16.56
C VAL A 870 -41.05 15.43 17.42
N ALA A 871 -40.47 14.27 17.67
CA ALA A 871 -39.24 14.12 18.44
C ALA A 871 -37.98 14.59 17.68
N ILE A 872 -37.92 14.31 16.37
CA ILE A 872 -36.80 14.67 15.49
C ILE A 872 -37.37 15.42 14.29
N PRO A 873 -37.03 16.71 14.09
CA PRO A 873 -37.52 17.48 12.96
C PRO A 873 -36.96 16.95 11.64
N ASP A 874 -37.71 17.15 10.54
CA ASP A 874 -37.17 17.02 9.20
C ASP A 874 -36.31 18.24 8.83
N TYR A 875 -35.45 18.11 7.82
CA TYR A 875 -34.56 19.19 7.43
C TYR A 875 -35.32 20.38 6.82
N GLU A 876 -36.40 20.15 6.09
CA GLU A 876 -37.20 21.21 5.46
C GLU A 876 -37.78 22.16 6.51
N SER A 877 -38.22 21.63 7.65
CA SER A 877 -38.73 22.40 8.78
C SER A 877 -37.69 23.30 9.44
N VAL A 878 -36.40 22.92 9.43
CA VAL A 878 -35.35 23.64 10.18
C VAL A 878 -34.33 24.38 9.31
N LYS A 879 -34.29 24.14 8.00
CA LYS A 879 -33.27 24.72 7.09
C LYS A 879 -33.35 26.25 6.97
N HIS A 880 -34.51 26.83 7.21
CA HIS A 880 -34.78 28.26 7.06
C HIS A 880 -34.88 29.02 8.39
N LEU A 881 -34.53 28.39 9.51
CA LEU A 881 -34.52 29.05 10.82
C LEU A 881 -33.33 30.02 10.92
N PRO A 882 -33.58 31.35 10.87
CA PRO A 882 -32.51 32.33 10.78
C PRO A 882 -31.63 32.33 12.03
N TYR A 883 -32.22 32.30 13.24
CA TYR A 883 -31.44 32.41 14.47
C TYR A 883 -30.62 31.15 14.74
N LEU A 884 -31.15 29.96 14.44
CA LEU A 884 -30.36 28.72 14.41
C LEU A 884 -29.19 28.81 13.43
N GLY A 885 -29.42 29.34 12.23
CA GLY A 885 -28.37 29.58 11.24
C GLY A 885 -27.30 30.55 11.74
N HIS A 886 -27.71 31.62 12.44
CA HIS A 886 -26.82 32.59 13.06
C HIS A 886 -25.96 31.96 14.16
N CYS A 887 -26.56 31.14 15.03
CA CYS A 887 -25.84 30.45 16.09
C CYS A 887 -24.80 29.48 15.52
N ILE A 888 -25.16 28.70 14.49
CA ILE A 888 -24.22 27.80 13.80
C ILE A 888 -23.05 28.58 13.20
N ASN A 889 -23.34 29.67 12.47
CA ASN A 889 -22.29 30.47 11.86
C ASN A 889 -21.38 31.14 12.89
N GLU A 890 -21.95 31.66 13.99
CA GLU A 890 -21.18 32.25 15.08
C GLU A 890 -20.32 31.21 15.78
N THR A 891 -20.82 29.99 15.97
CA THR A 891 -20.03 28.87 16.49
C THR A 891 -18.87 28.55 15.56
N LEU A 892 -19.12 28.46 14.26
CA LEU A 892 -18.06 28.17 13.28
C LEU A 892 -17.05 29.32 13.13
N ARG A 893 -17.41 30.55 13.51
CA ARG A 893 -16.48 31.68 13.60
C ARG A 893 -15.61 31.56 14.84
N ILE A 894 -16.20 31.51 16.04
CA ILE A 894 -15.48 31.51 17.31
C ILE A 894 -14.76 30.17 17.59
N HIS A 895 -15.26 29.10 16.98
CA HIS A 895 -14.75 27.73 17.08
C HIS A 895 -14.72 27.08 15.71
N SER A 896 -13.95 27.66 14.78
CA SER A 896 -13.66 26.99 13.51
C SER A 896 -12.94 25.66 13.77
N PRO A 897 -13.47 24.52 13.29
CA PRO A 897 -12.83 23.22 13.48
C PRO A 897 -11.40 23.20 12.94
N SER A 898 -11.12 23.87 11.83
CA SER A 898 -9.76 24.11 11.36
C SER A 898 -9.35 25.55 11.66
N GLY A 899 -8.57 25.73 12.73
CA GLY A 899 -8.07 27.05 13.14
C GLY A 899 -6.77 27.48 12.46
N ILE A 900 -6.06 26.55 11.81
CA ILE A 900 -4.74 26.79 11.24
C ILE A 900 -4.80 27.55 9.91
N GLY A 901 -3.66 28.16 9.56
CA GLY A 901 -3.43 28.58 8.18
C GLY A 901 -3.15 27.39 7.28
N LEU A 902 -4.03 27.14 6.30
CA LEU A 902 -3.87 26.05 5.34
C LEU A 902 -2.71 26.37 4.37
N PRO A 903 -1.59 25.63 4.38
CA PRO A 903 -0.39 26.01 3.64
C PRO A 903 -0.54 25.83 2.13
N ARG A 904 -0.11 26.82 1.35
CA ARG A 904 -0.04 26.80 -0.11
C ARG A 904 1.35 27.17 -0.57
N GLU A 905 1.90 26.38 -1.46
CA GLU A 905 3.23 26.56 -2.01
C GLU A 905 3.13 27.25 -3.39
N ILE A 906 3.97 28.27 -3.59
CA ILE A 906 4.16 28.90 -4.90
C ILE A 906 5.07 27.97 -5.74
N PRO A 907 4.58 27.36 -6.83
CA PRO A 907 5.36 26.38 -7.58
C PRO A 907 6.56 27.01 -8.30
N PRO A 908 7.61 26.22 -8.63
CA PRO A 908 8.82 26.68 -9.32
C PRO A 908 8.57 27.57 -10.56
N ASN A 909 7.53 27.25 -11.33
CA ASN A 909 7.22 27.90 -12.61
C ASN A 909 6.29 29.13 -12.47
N HIS A 910 5.98 29.57 -11.25
CA HIS A 910 5.09 30.72 -11.00
C HIS A 910 5.87 32.04 -10.97
N LYS A 911 5.23 33.14 -11.39
CA LYS A 911 5.80 34.50 -11.32
C LYS A 911 5.87 35.10 -9.90
N GLY A 912 5.61 34.31 -8.87
CA GLY A 912 5.40 34.80 -7.50
C GLY A 912 4.11 35.61 -7.31
N VAL A 913 3.96 36.25 -6.16
CA VAL A 913 2.84 37.14 -5.82
C VAL A 913 3.33 38.30 -4.94
N THR A 914 2.67 39.45 -5.03
CA THR A 914 2.93 40.58 -4.13
C THR A 914 1.77 40.74 -3.16
N LEU A 915 2.04 40.70 -1.85
CA LEU A 915 1.09 40.97 -0.77
C LEU A 915 1.70 42.01 0.17
N HIS A 916 0.91 43.02 0.58
CA HIS A 916 1.38 44.18 1.36
C HIS A 916 2.68 44.81 0.83
N GLY A 917 2.75 45.04 -0.49
CA GLY A 917 3.93 45.64 -1.14
C GLY A 917 5.18 44.75 -1.15
N ARG A 918 5.06 43.49 -0.73
CA ARG A 918 6.17 42.55 -0.62
C ARG A 918 6.03 41.38 -1.58
N TYR A 919 7.10 41.10 -2.31
CA TYR A 919 7.15 40.00 -3.27
C TYR A 919 7.48 38.66 -2.61
N PHE A 920 6.72 37.63 -2.96
CA PHE A 920 6.89 36.23 -2.56
C PHE A 920 7.12 35.39 -3.81
N GLY A 921 8.30 34.78 -3.91
CA GLY A 921 8.73 34.00 -5.07
C GLY A 921 8.44 32.50 -4.92
N PRO A 922 8.75 31.71 -5.96
CA PRO A 922 8.67 30.25 -5.93
C PRO A 922 9.34 29.61 -4.71
N GLY A 923 8.78 28.51 -4.21
CA GLY A 923 9.22 27.80 -3.00
C GLY A 923 8.75 28.43 -1.68
N THR A 924 8.15 29.62 -1.72
CA THR A 924 7.50 30.23 -0.56
C THR A 924 6.16 29.51 -0.27
N VAL A 925 5.93 29.20 1.01
CA VAL A 925 4.64 28.73 1.52
C VAL A 925 3.88 29.91 2.14
N LEU A 926 2.64 30.10 1.74
CA LEU A 926 1.72 31.13 2.24
C LEU A 926 0.49 30.48 2.87
N SER A 927 -0.05 31.09 3.93
CA SER A 927 -1.31 30.67 4.53
C SER A 927 -2.04 31.80 5.23
N VAL A 928 -3.37 31.72 5.33
CA VAL A 928 -4.20 32.63 6.13
C VAL A 928 -4.74 31.89 7.36
N PRO A 929 -4.35 32.26 8.59
CA PRO A 929 -4.77 31.56 9.81
C PRO A 929 -6.23 31.85 10.15
N THR A 930 -7.11 30.86 9.95
CA THR A 930 -8.56 31.02 10.13
C THR A 930 -8.92 31.53 11.52
N TYR A 931 -8.31 31.01 12.59
CA TYR A 931 -8.59 31.46 13.96
C TYR A 931 -8.30 32.96 14.13
N THR A 932 -7.12 33.44 13.72
CA THR A 932 -6.76 34.86 13.82
C THR A 932 -7.69 35.75 12.99
N ILE A 933 -8.09 35.31 11.79
CA ILE A 933 -9.04 36.07 10.96
C ILE A 933 -10.43 36.13 11.61
N HIS A 934 -10.90 35.02 12.17
CA HIS A 934 -12.21 34.92 12.80
C HIS A 934 -12.30 35.64 14.14
N HIS A 935 -11.16 35.84 14.82
CA HIS A 935 -11.04 36.55 16.10
C HIS A 935 -10.47 37.98 15.96
N SER A 936 -10.23 38.45 14.73
CA SER A 936 -9.67 39.79 14.51
C SER A 936 -10.66 40.87 14.90
N THR A 937 -10.28 41.72 15.87
CA THR A 937 -11.07 42.88 16.27
C THR A 937 -11.16 43.95 15.17
N GLU A 938 -10.23 43.94 14.22
CA GLU A 938 -10.26 44.81 13.03
C GLU A 938 -11.35 44.39 12.02
N ILE A 939 -11.71 43.10 12.01
CA ILE A 939 -12.72 42.55 11.11
C ILE A 939 -14.07 42.46 11.82
N TRP A 940 -14.09 41.93 13.04
CA TRP A 940 -15.31 41.56 13.75
C TRP A 940 -15.75 42.57 14.80
N GLY A 941 -14.92 43.58 15.10
CA GLY A 941 -15.20 44.61 16.11
C GLY A 941 -14.59 44.28 17.48
N PRO A 942 -14.74 45.18 18.47
CA PRO A 942 -14.18 44.98 19.82
C PRO A 942 -14.79 43.77 20.55
N ASP A 943 -16.00 43.36 20.17
CA ASP A 943 -16.72 42.19 20.68
C ASP A 943 -16.41 40.89 19.90
N ALA A 944 -15.26 40.82 19.21
CA ALA A 944 -14.88 39.65 18.39
C ALA A 944 -14.77 38.33 19.19
N GLU A 945 -14.45 38.40 20.47
CA GLU A 945 -14.36 37.22 21.35
C GLU A 945 -15.72 36.85 21.98
N GLU A 946 -16.75 37.68 21.81
CA GLU A 946 -18.10 37.39 22.33
C GLU A 946 -18.85 36.49 21.35
N PHE A 947 -19.57 35.49 21.89
CA PHE A 947 -20.50 34.69 21.12
C PHE A 947 -21.80 35.48 20.92
N LYS A 948 -21.96 36.07 19.73
CA LYS A 948 -23.07 36.97 19.41
C LYS A 948 -23.74 36.59 18.09
N PRO A 949 -24.75 35.69 18.12
CA PRO A 949 -25.49 35.30 16.92
C PRO A 949 -26.12 36.49 16.17
N GLU A 950 -26.54 37.54 16.87
CA GLU A 950 -27.12 38.76 16.28
C GLU A 950 -26.18 39.44 15.28
N ARG A 951 -24.87 39.18 15.33
CA ARG A 951 -23.89 39.71 14.38
C ARG A 951 -24.21 39.34 12.93
N TRP A 952 -24.85 38.19 12.73
CA TRP A 952 -25.16 37.64 11.42
C TRP A 952 -26.35 38.33 10.74
N GLU A 953 -27.11 39.17 11.47
CA GLU A 953 -28.18 39.99 10.90
C GLU A 953 -27.63 41.07 9.96
N ASN A 954 -26.45 41.63 10.26
CA ASN A 954 -25.88 42.77 9.53
C ASN A 954 -24.36 42.66 9.41
N LEU A 955 -23.88 41.83 8.47
CA LEU A 955 -22.45 41.71 8.18
C LEU A 955 -21.96 42.72 7.14
N THR A 956 -20.79 43.29 7.41
CA THR A 956 -20.00 44.02 6.40
C THR A 956 -19.42 43.06 5.36
N ASP A 957 -19.06 43.56 4.18
CA ASP A 957 -18.46 42.71 3.14
C ASP A 957 -17.10 42.15 3.56
N LYS A 958 -16.32 42.90 4.36
CA LYS A 958 -15.07 42.40 4.94
C LYS A 958 -15.32 41.20 5.85
N GLN A 959 -16.35 41.23 6.70
CA GLN A 959 -16.72 40.11 7.58
C GLN A 959 -17.19 38.89 6.78
N LYS A 960 -18.01 39.10 5.75
CA LYS A 960 -18.45 38.02 4.85
C LYS A 960 -17.26 37.34 4.17
N ASN A 961 -16.31 38.11 3.66
CA ASN A 961 -15.12 37.60 2.99
C ASN A 961 -14.14 36.89 3.95
N ALA A 962 -14.08 37.35 5.20
CA ALA A 962 -13.26 36.76 6.25
C ALA A 962 -13.81 35.44 6.81
N PHE A 963 -15.11 35.16 6.62
CA PHE A 963 -15.75 33.95 7.14
C PHE A 963 -15.50 32.71 6.26
N ILE A 964 -14.37 32.05 6.52
CA ILE A 964 -13.92 30.85 5.79
C ILE A 964 -13.81 29.56 6.63
N PRO A 965 -14.81 29.16 7.45
CA PRO A 965 -14.73 27.91 8.24
C PRO A 965 -14.63 26.65 7.35
N PHE A 966 -15.10 26.76 6.11
CA PHE A 966 -15.03 25.70 5.08
C PHE A 966 -13.90 25.94 4.06
N SER A 967 -12.92 26.80 4.37
CA SER A 967 -11.89 27.26 3.41
C SER A 967 -12.51 27.99 2.21
N TYR A 968 -11.69 28.35 1.21
CA TYR A 968 -12.08 29.16 0.06
C TYR A 968 -11.57 28.58 -1.27
N GLY A 969 -12.24 28.96 -2.37
CA GLY A 969 -11.82 28.66 -3.74
C GLY A 969 -11.90 27.18 -4.14
N PRO A 970 -11.06 26.71 -5.09
CA PRO A 970 -11.19 25.37 -5.69
C PRO A 970 -10.84 24.23 -4.72
N ARG A 971 -10.28 24.55 -3.54
CA ARG A 971 -9.92 23.60 -2.49
C ARG A 971 -10.84 23.70 -1.26
N SER A 972 -11.95 24.45 -1.34
CA SER A 972 -12.97 24.58 -0.27
C SER A 972 -13.62 23.23 0.08
N CYS A 973 -14.20 23.11 1.27
CA CYS A 973 -14.83 21.89 1.75
C CYS A 973 -15.97 21.47 0.80
N VAL A 974 -15.90 20.23 0.32
CA VAL A 974 -16.96 19.65 -0.54
C VAL A 974 -18.18 19.23 0.28
N GLY A 975 -18.00 18.86 1.55
CA GLY A 975 -19.06 18.39 2.45
C GLY A 975 -19.86 19.48 3.17
N ARG A 976 -19.71 20.76 2.79
CA ARG A 976 -20.33 21.91 3.48
C ARG A 976 -21.85 21.72 3.70
N ASN A 977 -22.59 21.39 2.64
CA ASN A 977 -24.05 21.25 2.71
C ASN A 977 -24.47 20.13 3.68
N LEU A 978 -23.73 19.01 3.71
CA LEU A 978 -24.00 17.90 4.61
C LEU A 978 -23.70 18.26 6.07
N ALA A 979 -22.61 18.99 6.33
CA ALA A 979 -22.28 19.46 7.68
C ALA A 979 -23.35 20.47 8.19
N GLU A 980 -23.75 21.42 7.35
CA GLU A 980 -24.78 22.41 7.68
C GLU A 980 -26.15 21.77 7.97
N MET A 981 -26.53 20.71 7.23
CA MET A 981 -27.72 19.92 7.51
C MET A 981 -27.61 19.18 8.84
N GLN A 982 -26.52 18.45 9.07
CA GLN A 982 -26.32 17.70 10.30
C GLN A 982 -26.36 18.62 11.52
N MET A 983 -25.64 19.74 11.51
CA MET A 983 -25.62 20.67 12.65
C MET A 983 -27.01 21.23 12.96
N ARG A 984 -27.84 21.52 11.94
CA ARG A 984 -29.22 22.00 12.14
C ARG A 984 -30.11 20.93 12.76
N LEU A 985 -30.08 19.71 12.20
CA LEU A 985 -30.88 18.60 12.71
C LEU A 985 -30.48 18.23 14.14
N ILE A 986 -29.18 18.12 14.40
CA ILE A 986 -28.63 17.82 15.73
C ILE A 986 -29.08 18.88 16.73
N ALA A 987 -28.82 20.16 16.43
CA ALA A 987 -29.17 21.27 17.31
C ALA A 987 -30.67 21.36 17.59
N ALA A 988 -31.50 21.35 16.55
CA ALA A 988 -32.94 21.46 16.72
C ALA A 988 -33.51 20.29 17.54
N THR A 989 -32.98 19.09 17.37
CA THR A 989 -33.39 17.89 18.11
C THR A 989 -33.13 18.04 19.61
N TRP A 990 -31.89 18.36 20.01
CA TRP A 990 -31.58 18.40 21.45
C TRP A 990 -32.14 19.66 22.12
N ILE A 991 -32.20 20.80 21.42
CA ILE A 991 -32.75 22.06 21.96
C ILE A 991 -34.23 21.90 22.32
N LYS A 992 -35.03 21.31 21.41
CA LYS A 992 -36.46 21.08 21.64
C LYS A 992 -36.72 20.09 22.78
N ARG A 993 -35.87 19.07 22.90
CA ARG A 993 -36.13 17.91 23.78
C ARG A 993 -35.58 18.06 25.20
N TYR A 994 -34.49 18.79 25.38
CA TYR A 994 -33.76 18.77 26.64
C TYR A 994 -33.52 20.17 27.23
N ASP A 995 -33.57 20.22 28.55
CA ASP A 995 -32.97 21.27 29.35
C ASP A 995 -31.55 20.87 29.71
N VAL A 996 -30.59 21.72 29.35
CA VAL A 996 -29.15 21.44 29.43
C VAL A 996 -28.49 22.49 30.29
N ARG A 997 -27.58 22.06 31.17
CA ARG A 997 -26.74 22.96 31.98
C ARG A 997 -25.28 22.55 31.91
N LEU A 998 -24.39 23.52 31.74
CA LEU A 998 -22.96 23.24 31.80
C LEU A 998 -22.56 22.89 33.24
N ARG A 999 -21.71 21.87 33.39
CA ARG A 999 -21.07 21.50 34.67
C ARG A 999 -19.59 21.88 34.72
N GLN A 1000 -19.10 22.54 33.68
CA GLN A 1000 -17.76 23.12 33.60
C GLN A 1000 -17.80 24.55 33.05
N ASP A 1001 -16.90 25.41 33.53
CA ASP A 1001 -16.85 26.82 33.12
C ASP A 1001 -16.22 27.01 31.73
N ILE A 1002 -15.16 26.25 31.45
CA ILE A 1002 -14.32 26.40 30.25
C ILE A 1002 -14.33 25.09 29.47
N MET A 1003 -14.58 25.18 28.16
CA MET A 1003 -14.35 24.07 27.24
C MET A 1003 -12.90 24.12 26.79
N GLU A 1004 -12.05 23.31 27.43
CA GLU A 1004 -10.64 23.20 27.03
C GLU A 1004 -10.54 22.65 25.60
N THR A 1005 -9.52 23.13 24.87
CA THR A 1005 -9.28 22.67 23.51
C THR A 1005 -7.83 22.28 23.30
N ARG A 1006 -7.64 21.30 22.42
CA ARG A 1006 -6.33 20.84 21.97
C ARG A 1006 -6.33 20.78 20.44
N GLU A 1007 -5.21 21.16 19.86
CA GLU A 1007 -5.09 21.21 18.40
C GLU A 1007 -4.28 20.04 17.84
N GLY A 1008 -4.80 19.44 16.76
CA GLY A 1008 -4.04 18.65 15.80
C GLY A 1008 -4.11 19.29 14.42
N PHE A 1009 -4.81 18.65 13.48
CA PHE A 1009 -5.30 19.36 12.29
C PHE A 1009 -6.55 20.22 12.60
N LEU A 1010 -7.34 19.75 13.57
CA LEU A 1010 -8.52 20.44 14.08
C LEU A 1010 -8.29 21.00 15.48
N ARG A 1011 -9.00 22.06 15.83
CA ARG A 1011 -9.17 22.56 17.20
C ARG A 1011 -10.32 21.79 17.84
N LYS A 1012 -10.00 20.93 18.80
CA LYS A 1012 -10.95 19.96 19.36
C LYS A 1012 -11.25 20.29 20.82
N PRO A 1013 -12.51 20.24 21.27
CA PRO A 1013 -12.82 20.14 22.70
C PRO A 1013 -12.15 18.91 23.31
N MET A 1014 -11.72 19.00 24.56
CA MET A 1014 -11.16 17.86 25.32
C MET A 1014 -12.22 17.06 26.09
N GLY A 1015 -13.41 17.62 26.22
CA GLY A 1015 -14.56 17.06 26.95
C GLY A 1015 -15.56 18.18 27.24
N LEU A 1016 -16.83 17.83 27.41
CA LEU A 1016 -17.88 18.78 27.80
C LEU A 1016 -18.92 18.10 28.70
N ASP A 1017 -18.72 18.19 30.01
CA ASP A 1017 -19.65 17.70 31.02
C ASP A 1017 -20.86 18.64 31.16
N VAL A 1018 -22.05 18.07 30.99
CA VAL A 1018 -23.31 18.77 31.12
C VAL A 1018 -24.32 17.95 31.91
N GLY A 1019 -25.21 18.66 32.60
CA GLY A 1019 -26.45 18.11 33.13
C GLY A 1019 -27.53 18.11 32.05
N LEU A 1020 -28.22 16.98 31.89
CA LEU A 1020 -29.30 16.78 30.93
C LEU A 1020 -30.61 16.42 31.63
N ALA A 1021 -31.67 17.18 31.40
CA ALA A 1021 -33.02 16.87 31.83
C ALA A 1021 -33.99 16.90 30.65
N ARG A 1022 -34.95 15.97 30.60
CA ARG A 1022 -36.00 15.99 29.58
C ARG A 1022 -37.00 17.11 29.90
N ARG A 1023 -37.36 17.91 28.89
CA ARG A 1023 -38.36 18.99 29.00
C ARG A 1023 -39.78 18.44 29.15
#